data_AF-A0ABD5XYB7-F1
#
_entry.id   AF-A0ABD5XYB7-F1
#
_cell.length_a   1.000
_cell.length_b   1.000
_cell.length_c   1.000
_cell.angle_alpha   90.00
_cell.angle_beta   90.00
_cell.angle_gamma   90.00
#
_symmetry.space_group_name_H-M   'P 1'
#
loop_
_entity.id
_entity.type
_entity.pdbx_description
1 polymer ?
#
loop_
_entity_poly.entity_id
_entity_poly.type
_entity_poly.pdbx_seq_one_letter_code
_entity_poly.pdbx_strand_id
1 'polypeptide(L)'
;MSGSGRVLVVGRRSGRVSAVADELAAAGSLSTETGTADTPSEIDDPTTVDCLVWVGDATADGLADLVGRAGGRAGTPVVVVGDGDLTPEAAFDAGVADYVRAGGGEAAVLARRIERLLADAADSVDGDSAAAADGGGEQAERLRGGAASTAETSAERVLDRVDRGVVGLDDDLRVTYLNSRAEDALGRPRDEVVGEDVWDVFPEAEGTVCEREYREALESQTVRSFETYDEATESWLEVTVFPAPDGLSVSLRDVTDRKRTKAELERNERALRDLQRLASSRDLSFPEKLDRALAVGCERLGLELGYLTRIEDGTQTIVATYGDPEAFEPGSSAPLCETYCRRALDADGVLAVEDTAAAGWNDDRADERFGLECYLGGTLLVGGERYGTLCFGSDRTREAPFSDAEETFIELLIEWVSYELERREHERELGRYETIVRSVDDGVYELDADGRFTFVNPALCRITGYEPDELVGEHVSVIKGDEATEDAVAALLAGDETERTVESVVQRERGPPVPCEDSMTVRTDEDGDVRAVVGVVRDVTEQKAQREMLSELVTSSRSLMQARDREEVAEMAARAVSDVLGFDLNVVRLFDRDEDRLHPAGTTDAVVERGLATPSYDVDEGGPGRAFVDGEMVVDEGTSTTADGSGDDRENGGVRSALHIPMGVHGTISIGSEDPDDFSNVDRRAAQLLATSAAAAANRAKREQEVRDARERVDTLVDRINGLIENTVEVLVQAGTREELERGVVEQLVATDPYAFAWIGQPDLAADRVEAAAWDGDVPELESAVESLSLDRAAARDGADPAALALDDETIHIVDDLADAPAGSVHAVAHEAGLGSMIAVPLTYKDASYGVLCVYAPATDAFADREQVVLSALGRAVANAVNAIESGRILSTDRVVELEFTVRDSDLLFGRLSAQTDAALDLTGSVHESDGSLRLYVAASGADAGELESILAGDDAVTSATTIVDHDGDVLFEAVVEDSLVEVLADHGAVTRAVTAEDGVARYTIELPYEAEARELFELVADRYEGTDLVGYHEHERPVRTRQEFREAVTDRFTDRQETAIRTAFLGGFFEWPRDVDGDDLAESMDISRPTYHQHLRAAQRKVFDELFDPHSGRRA
;
A
#
# COMPACT_ATOMS: atom_id res chain seq x y z
N MET A 1 -18.54 13.36 10.33
CA MET A 1 -17.61 13.03 9.23
C MET A 1 -16.45 14.00 9.34
N SER A 2 -15.31 13.53 9.84
CA SER A 2 -14.10 14.34 10.06
C SER A 2 -13.40 14.50 8.71
N GLY A 3 -13.48 15.69 8.10
CA GLY A 3 -12.72 16.00 6.90
C GLY A 3 -11.23 16.00 7.24
N SER A 4 -10.46 15.11 6.63
CA SER A 4 -9.00 15.12 6.72
C SER A 4 -8.49 16.37 5.99
N GLY A 5 -7.79 17.27 6.71
CA GLY A 5 -7.25 18.50 6.11
C GLY A 5 -6.27 18.17 4.98
N ARG A 6 -6.43 18.82 3.83
CA ARG A 6 -5.55 18.68 2.66
C ARG A 6 -4.31 19.54 2.85
N VAL A 7 -3.15 18.93 2.76
CA VAL A 7 -1.85 19.58 2.97
C VAL A 7 -0.98 19.44 1.73
N LEU A 8 -0.51 20.55 1.17
CA LEU A 8 0.41 20.55 0.02
C LEU A 8 1.85 20.76 0.51
N VAL A 9 2.74 19.80 0.26
CA VAL A 9 4.18 19.87 0.59
C VAL A 9 4.97 20.21 -0.66
N VAL A 10 5.67 21.35 -0.67
CA VAL A 10 6.39 21.87 -1.85
C VAL A 10 7.81 22.28 -1.50
N GLY A 11 8.76 22.02 -2.39
CA GLY A 11 10.13 22.49 -2.23
C GLY A 11 11.05 22.12 -3.38
N ARG A 12 12.30 22.58 -3.33
CA ARG A 12 13.29 22.39 -4.41
C ARG A 12 13.70 20.93 -4.62
N ARG A 13 13.87 20.19 -3.51
CA ARG A 13 14.43 18.84 -3.51
C ARG A 13 13.32 17.81 -3.34
N SER A 14 12.89 17.21 -4.45
CA SER A 14 11.83 16.18 -4.49
C SER A 14 12.02 15.07 -3.43
N GLY A 15 13.26 14.63 -3.18
CA GLY A 15 13.55 13.64 -2.14
C GLY A 15 13.27 14.10 -0.70
N ARG A 16 13.47 15.39 -0.38
CA ARG A 16 13.10 15.93 0.95
C ARG A 16 11.62 16.24 1.06
N VAL A 17 11.01 16.68 -0.04
CA VAL A 17 9.55 16.90 -0.14
C VAL A 17 8.80 15.59 0.10
N SER A 18 9.20 14.51 -0.57
CA SER A 18 8.62 13.17 -0.36
C SER A 18 8.81 12.71 1.08
N ALA A 19 10.01 12.84 1.64
CA ALA A 19 10.27 12.42 3.02
C ALA A 19 9.38 13.13 4.06
N VAL A 20 9.17 14.45 3.92
CA VAL A 20 8.27 15.21 4.81
C VAL A 20 6.80 14.84 4.59
N ALA A 21 6.39 14.61 3.34
CA ALA A 21 5.02 14.18 3.04
C ALA A 21 4.70 12.77 3.55
N ASP A 22 5.65 11.84 3.44
CA ASP A 22 5.56 10.48 3.97
C ASP A 22 5.52 10.47 5.51
N GLU A 23 6.33 11.31 6.16
CA GLU A 23 6.29 11.51 7.61
C GLU A 23 4.93 12.04 8.09
N LEU A 24 4.34 13.02 7.38
CA LEU A 24 3.01 13.56 7.70
C LEU A 24 1.89 12.55 7.48
N ALA A 25 1.95 11.78 6.38
CA ALA A 25 0.95 10.74 6.09
C ALA A 25 0.99 9.60 7.13
N ALA A 26 2.18 9.24 7.62
CA ALA A 26 2.36 8.20 8.64
C ALA A 26 1.77 8.56 10.02
N ALA A 27 1.55 9.85 10.32
CA ALA A 27 0.98 10.31 11.58
C ALA A 27 -0.56 10.14 11.68
N GLY A 28 -1.25 9.85 10.56
CA GLY A 28 -2.62 9.35 10.52
C GLY A 28 -3.73 10.36 10.87
N SER A 29 -3.95 11.35 9.99
CA SER A 29 -5.10 12.30 10.06
C SER A 29 -5.17 13.32 8.91
N LEU A 30 -4.08 13.53 8.17
CA LEU A 30 -3.94 14.53 7.10
C LEU A 30 -3.80 13.87 5.72
N SER A 31 -4.38 14.49 4.68
CA SER A 31 -4.19 14.08 3.28
C SER A 31 -3.09 14.92 2.65
N THR A 32 -1.97 14.30 2.25
CA THR A 32 -0.81 15.03 1.71
C THR A 32 -0.72 14.96 0.18
N GLU A 33 -0.43 16.09 -0.45
CA GLU A 33 -0.05 16.21 -1.85
C GLU A 33 1.37 16.79 -1.96
N THR A 34 2.13 16.44 -2.99
CA THR A 34 3.51 16.91 -3.16
C THR A 34 3.69 17.73 -4.44
N GLY A 35 4.44 18.83 -4.35
CA GLY A 35 4.85 19.65 -5.49
C GLY A 35 6.34 19.95 -5.50
N THR A 36 6.89 20.30 -6.66
CA THR A 36 8.28 20.78 -6.78
C THR A 36 8.27 22.22 -7.27
N ALA A 37 8.96 23.10 -6.54
CA ALA A 37 9.14 24.49 -6.93
C ALA A 37 10.52 24.96 -6.52
N ASP A 38 11.20 25.69 -7.40
CA ASP A 38 12.51 26.26 -7.12
C ASP A 38 12.40 27.51 -6.24
N THR A 39 11.28 28.21 -6.25
CA THR A 39 11.05 29.36 -5.37
C THR A 39 9.61 29.40 -4.87
N PRO A 40 9.33 29.98 -3.69
CA PRO A 40 7.97 30.18 -3.21
C PRO A 40 7.06 30.91 -4.22
N SER A 41 7.65 31.76 -5.06
CA SER A 41 6.97 32.51 -6.14
C SER A 41 6.38 31.64 -7.25
N GLU A 42 6.83 30.40 -7.43
CA GLU A 42 6.39 29.49 -8.50
C GLU A 42 5.12 28.69 -8.14
N ILE A 43 4.58 28.84 -6.93
CA ILE A 43 3.34 28.21 -6.51
C ILE A 43 2.16 29.03 -7.07
N ASP A 44 1.45 28.50 -8.06
CA ASP A 44 0.43 29.24 -8.82
C ASP A 44 -0.88 29.50 -8.03
N ASP A 45 -1.34 28.56 -7.19
CA ASP A 45 -2.57 28.72 -6.40
C ASP A 45 -2.46 28.08 -4.99
N PRO A 46 -1.93 28.84 -4.00
CA PRO A 46 -1.73 28.34 -2.64
C PRO A 46 -3.02 28.19 -1.81
N THR A 47 -4.19 28.57 -2.34
CA THR A 47 -5.47 28.58 -1.60
C THR A 47 -6.33 27.31 -1.78
N THR A 48 -5.86 26.39 -2.62
CA THR A 48 -6.58 25.15 -2.99
C THR A 48 -6.52 24.05 -1.92
N VAL A 49 -5.68 24.26 -0.90
CA VAL A 49 -5.42 23.33 0.21
C VAL A 49 -5.64 24.02 1.55
N ASP A 50 -5.85 23.21 2.59
CA ASP A 50 -6.14 23.70 3.94
C ASP A 50 -4.84 24.15 4.65
N CYS A 51 -3.68 23.60 4.28
CA CYS A 51 -2.36 24.06 4.75
C CYS A 51 -1.28 23.84 3.68
N LEU A 52 -0.31 24.75 3.61
CA LEU A 52 0.82 24.66 2.69
C LEU A 52 2.14 24.54 3.46
N VAL A 53 2.94 23.52 3.14
CA VAL A 53 4.24 23.26 3.77
C VAL A 53 5.36 23.50 2.77
N TRP A 54 6.20 24.52 3.02
CA TRP A 54 7.40 24.79 2.24
C TRP A 54 8.62 24.08 2.83
N VAL A 55 9.32 23.29 2.03
CA VAL A 55 10.51 22.50 2.43
C VAL A 55 11.77 23.04 1.74
N GLY A 56 12.63 23.68 2.52
CA GLY A 56 13.95 24.14 2.06
C GLY A 56 14.18 25.66 2.20
N ASP A 57 15.34 26.12 1.73
CA ASP A 57 15.72 27.54 1.80
C ASP A 57 14.83 28.47 0.96
N ALA A 58 14.38 29.54 1.59
CA ALA A 58 13.65 30.64 0.97
C ALA A 58 14.10 31.99 1.57
N THR A 59 13.99 33.06 0.79
CA THR A 59 14.19 34.43 1.29
C THR A 59 12.93 34.92 2.01
N ALA A 60 13.09 35.81 3.00
CA ALA A 60 11.96 36.41 3.71
C ALA A 60 10.98 37.10 2.75
N ASP A 61 11.49 37.79 1.71
CA ASP A 61 10.65 38.44 0.70
C ASP A 61 9.84 37.43 -0.13
N GLY A 62 10.41 36.26 -0.46
CA GLY A 62 9.71 35.21 -1.19
C GLY A 62 8.63 34.53 -0.36
N LEU A 63 8.87 34.37 0.96
CA LEU A 63 7.86 33.85 1.88
C LEU A 63 6.73 34.85 2.14
N ALA A 64 7.06 36.14 2.26
CA ALA A 64 6.05 37.19 2.44
C ALA A 64 5.12 37.30 1.22
N ASP A 65 5.65 37.12 0.01
CA ASP A 65 4.84 37.04 -1.22
C ASP A 65 3.92 35.81 -1.22
N LEU A 66 4.46 34.63 -0.87
CA LEU A 66 3.68 33.39 -0.79
C LEU A 66 2.55 33.49 0.26
N VAL A 67 2.85 34.00 1.46
CA VAL A 67 1.86 34.23 2.52
C VAL A 67 0.81 35.25 2.07
N GLY A 68 1.22 36.32 1.40
CA GLY A 68 0.31 37.30 0.83
C GLY A 68 -0.66 36.68 -0.20
N ARG A 69 -0.14 35.83 -1.09
CA ARG A 69 -0.95 35.10 -2.08
C ARG A 69 -1.84 34.01 -1.46
N ALA A 70 -1.46 33.47 -0.30
CA ALA A 70 -2.27 32.56 0.49
C ALA A 70 -3.38 33.25 1.31
N GLY A 71 -3.51 34.58 1.26
CA GLY A 71 -4.53 35.35 2.00
C GLY A 71 -4.04 36.00 3.31
N GLY A 72 -2.73 36.04 3.53
CA GLY A 72 -2.12 36.62 4.73
C GLY A 72 -2.33 35.74 5.97
N ARG A 73 -2.23 36.33 7.17
CA ARG A 73 -2.40 35.60 8.45
C ARG A 73 -3.80 35.04 8.70
N ALA A 74 -4.79 35.44 7.91
CA ALA A 74 -6.19 35.00 7.99
C ALA A 74 -6.60 34.06 6.84
N GLY A 75 -5.67 33.73 5.94
CA GLY A 75 -5.88 32.82 4.80
C GLY A 75 -5.30 31.42 5.05
N THR A 76 -4.91 30.70 3.99
CA THR A 76 -4.32 29.36 4.10
C THR A 76 -2.99 29.43 4.88
N PRO A 77 -2.86 28.73 6.02
CA PRO A 77 -1.64 28.77 6.82
C PRO A 77 -0.46 28.17 6.07
N VAL A 78 0.63 28.94 5.99
CA VAL A 78 1.91 28.52 5.43
C VAL A 78 2.84 28.10 6.55
N VAL A 79 3.36 26.87 6.50
CA VAL A 79 4.33 26.30 7.43
C VAL A 79 5.66 26.10 6.72
N VAL A 80 6.78 26.45 7.37
CA VAL A 80 8.12 26.30 6.78
C VAL A 80 8.91 25.23 7.52
N VAL A 81 9.42 24.25 6.77
CA VAL A 81 10.42 23.28 7.23
C VAL A 81 11.79 23.70 6.70
N GLY A 82 12.53 24.43 7.54
CA GLY A 82 13.79 25.07 7.16
C GLY A 82 15.02 24.18 7.43
N ASP A 83 15.95 24.12 6.47
CA ASP A 83 17.22 23.40 6.57
C ASP A 83 18.48 24.28 6.36
N GLY A 84 18.34 25.60 6.19
CA GLY A 84 19.46 26.55 6.03
C GLY A 84 19.32 27.89 6.77
N ASP A 85 19.80 28.98 6.18
CA ASP A 85 20.14 30.26 6.84
C ASP A 85 18.95 31.13 7.29
N LEU A 86 17.71 30.75 6.94
CA LEU A 86 16.52 31.48 7.34
C LEU A 86 16.22 31.27 8.83
N THR A 87 16.26 32.35 9.63
CA THR A 87 15.93 32.29 11.05
C THR A 87 14.40 32.20 11.27
N PRO A 88 13.93 31.54 12.35
CA PRO A 88 12.52 31.51 12.70
C PRO A 88 11.89 32.92 12.80
N GLU A 89 12.65 33.87 13.36
CA GLU A 89 12.23 35.28 13.50
C GLU A 89 11.93 35.92 12.13
N ALA A 90 12.82 35.72 11.15
CA ALA A 90 12.62 36.23 9.79
C ALA A 90 11.44 35.55 9.06
N ALA A 91 11.15 34.28 9.37
CA ALA A 91 9.99 33.57 8.84
C ALA A 91 8.66 34.11 9.43
N PHE A 92 8.60 34.34 10.73
CA PHE A 92 7.41 34.89 11.39
C PHE A 92 7.14 36.36 11.02
N ASP A 93 8.19 37.15 10.82
CA ASP A 93 8.10 38.53 10.31
C ASP A 93 7.56 38.55 8.86
N ALA A 94 7.86 37.52 8.06
CA ALA A 94 7.28 37.31 6.74
C ALA A 94 5.82 36.80 6.76
N GLY A 95 5.25 36.54 7.95
CA GLY A 95 3.86 36.14 8.14
C GLY A 95 3.58 34.64 8.08
N VAL A 96 4.62 33.80 8.10
CA VAL A 96 4.52 32.33 8.18
C VAL A 96 3.80 31.93 9.48
N ALA A 97 2.91 30.94 9.41
CA ALA A 97 2.08 30.49 10.53
C ALA A 97 2.87 29.67 11.55
N ASP A 98 3.79 28.81 11.09
CA ASP A 98 4.70 28.06 11.96
C ASP A 98 6.02 27.71 11.24
N TYR A 99 7.08 27.55 12.02
CA TYR A 99 8.42 27.22 11.52
C TYR A 99 8.99 26.03 12.29
N VAL A 100 9.45 25.03 11.55
CA VAL A 100 10.07 23.82 12.07
C VAL A 100 11.47 23.65 11.48
N ARG A 101 12.47 23.42 12.33
CA ARG A 101 13.83 23.09 11.87
C ARG A 101 13.88 21.64 11.40
N ALA A 102 14.49 21.39 10.25
CA ALA A 102 14.69 20.05 9.73
C ALA A 102 15.60 19.21 10.64
N GLY A 103 15.09 18.09 11.16
CA GLY A 103 15.81 17.08 11.94
C GLY A 103 14.98 15.80 12.06
N GLY A 104 15.61 14.63 12.06
CA GLY A 104 14.90 13.35 12.07
C GLY A 104 14.29 13.03 13.44
N GLY A 105 13.00 12.68 13.47
CA GLY A 105 12.40 11.93 14.60
C GLY A 105 11.07 12.39 15.19
N GLU A 106 10.36 13.41 14.68
CA GLU A 106 9.11 13.86 15.32
C GLU A 106 7.98 14.22 14.34
N ALA A 107 7.71 13.32 13.38
CA ALA A 107 6.58 13.44 12.44
C ALA A 107 5.22 13.69 13.14
N ALA A 108 4.99 13.08 14.30
CA ALA A 108 3.78 13.27 15.11
C ALA A 108 3.66 14.69 15.71
N VAL A 109 4.77 15.38 15.95
CA VAL A 109 4.76 16.76 16.48
C VAL A 109 4.42 17.73 15.35
N LEU A 110 4.99 17.53 14.16
CA LEU A 110 4.67 18.34 12.98
C LEU A 110 3.18 18.19 12.61
N ALA A 111 2.64 16.97 12.59
CA ALA A 111 1.23 16.72 12.32
C ALA A 111 0.30 17.41 13.33
N ARG A 112 0.54 17.27 14.65
CA ARG A 112 -0.28 17.92 15.69
C ARG A 112 -0.24 19.45 15.62
N ARG A 113 0.87 20.03 15.20
CA ARG A 113 0.97 21.50 15.03
C ARG A 113 0.14 21.98 13.84
N ILE A 114 0.16 21.24 12.73
CA ILE A 114 -0.68 21.54 11.56
C ILE A 114 -2.17 21.39 11.92
N GLU A 115 -2.56 20.31 12.61
CA GLU A 115 -3.95 20.12 13.07
C GLU A 115 -4.43 21.26 13.97
N ARG A 116 -3.58 21.72 14.89
CA ARG A 116 -3.90 22.85 15.77
C ARG A 116 -4.08 24.15 15.00
N LEU A 117 -3.22 24.43 14.01
CA LEU A 117 -3.36 25.60 13.15
C LEU A 117 -4.66 25.57 12.35
N LEU A 118 -5.07 24.39 11.86
CA LEU A 118 -6.34 24.22 11.15
C LEU A 118 -7.56 24.40 12.07
N ALA A 119 -7.47 23.96 13.33
CA ALA A 119 -8.51 24.18 14.32
C ALA A 119 -8.63 25.67 14.70
N ASP A 120 -7.51 26.34 14.96
CA ASP A 120 -7.49 27.77 15.33
C ASP A 120 -7.98 28.68 14.19
N ALA A 121 -7.77 28.29 12.92
CA ALA A 121 -8.26 29.03 11.75
C ALA A 121 -9.79 28.94 11.59
N ALA A 122 -10.40 27.80 11.94
CA ALA A 122 -11.85 27.60 11.86
C ALA A 122 -12.63 28.48 12.86
N ASP A 123 -12.01 28.85 13.99
CA ASP A 123 -12.63 29.69 15.03
C ASP A 123 -12.58 31.21 14.73
N SER A 124 -11.86 31.64 13.67
CA SER A 124 -11.56 33.06 13.41
C SER A 124 -12.43 33.75 12.34
N VAL A 125 -13.45 33.08 11.79
CA VAL A 125 -14.19 33.56 10.59
C VAL A 125 -15.46 34.38 10.89
N ASP A 126 -15.99 34.41 12.11
CA ASP A 126 -17.15 35.28 12.44
C ASP A 126 -16.74 36.49 13.28
N GLY A 127 -16.20 37.52 12.61
CA GLY A 127 -15.67 38.71 13.30
C GLY A 127 -15.37 39.92 12.42
N ASP A 128 -16.30 40.25 11.52
CA ASP A 128 -16.59 41.60 11.01
C ASP A 128 -15.60 42.30 10.04
N SER A 129 -16.15 42.74 8.91
CA SER A 129 -15.52 43.53 7.86
C SER A 129 -16.30 44.82 7.67
N ALA A 130 -15.66 45.99 7.84
CA ALA A 130 -16.11 47.21 7.15
C ALA A 130 -15.05 48.31 7.06
N ALA A 131 -14.72 48.61 5.80
CA ALA A 131 -14.51 49.93 5.20
C ALA A 131 -13.21 50.72 5.45
N ALA A 132 -12.67 51.15 4.30
CA ALA A 132 -11.36 51.73 4.08
C ALA A 132 -11.35 53.27 3.98
N ALA A 133 -10.11 53.78 4.02
CA ALA A 133 -9.58 54.94 3.30
C ALA A 133 -9.76 56.35 3.89
N ASP A 134 -8.62 56.92 4.34
CA ASP A 134 -7.86 57.95 3.61
C ASP A 134 -7.38 59.14 4.48
N GLY A 135 -6.18 59.64 4.16
CA GLY A 135 -5.81 61.06 4.30
C GLY A 135 -5.28 61.57 5.64
N GLY A 136 -3.95 61.67 5.74
CA GLY A 136 -3.17 62.24 6.85
C GLY A 136 -3.48 63.67 7.35
N GLY A 137 -2.96 63.96 8.55
CA GLY A 137 -2.30 65.25 8.86
C GLY A 137 -2.98 66.18 9.88
N GLU A 138 -2.39 66.24 11.09
CA GLU A 138 -2.26 67.39 12.03
C GLU A 138 -3.44 68.38 12.21
N GLN A 139 -3.92 68.58 13.44
CA GLN A 139 -3.44 69.65 14.36
C GLN A 139 -4.44 69.93 15.50
N ALA A 140 -3.89 70.21 16.68
CA ALA A 140 -4.60 70.46 17.92
C ALA A 140 -5.23 71.88 18.02
N GLU A 141 -6.31 71.97 18.81
CA GLU A 141 -6.64 73.05 19.75
C GLU A 141 -7.18 74.42 19.21
N ARG A 142 -8.45 74.79 19.50
CA ARG A 142 -8.87 75.96 20.34
C ARG A 142 -10.29 76.56 20.14
N LEU A 143 -10.96 76.80 21.30
CA LEU A 143 -11.78 77.97 21.77
C LEU A 143 -13.22 78.18 21.21
N ARG A 144 -14.34 78.21 21.99
CA ARG A 144 -14.85 79.04 23.14
C ARG A 144 -15.49 80.42 22.78
N GLY A 145 -16.80 80.58 23.03
CA GLY A 145 -17.44 81.89 23.41
C GLY A 145 -18.95 82.11 23.09
N GLY A 146 -19.81 82.29 24.12
CA GLY A 146 -21.09 83.04 24.05
C GLY A 146 -22.31 82.44 24.81
N ALA A 147 -22.88 83.12 25.83
CA ALA A 147 -24.31 83.06 26.22
C ALA A 147 -24.63 83.91 27.49
N ALA A 148 -25.08 85.15 27.30
CA ALA A 148 -25.65 86.02 28.36
C ALA A 148 -27.16 86.29 28.17
N SER A 149 -27.88 85.55 27.31
CA SER A 149 -29.35 85.56 27.21
C SER A 149 -30.03 84.74 28.34
N THR A 150 -29.28 84.45 29.39
CA THR A 150 -29.54 83.30 30.25
C THR A 150 -30.51 83.60 31.39
N ALA A 151 -30.69 84.86 31.82
CA ALA A 151 -31.31 85.18 33.12
C ALA A 151 -32.86 85.21 33.18
N GLU A 152 -33.60 85.74 32.19
CA GLU A 152 -35.08 85.65 32.19
C GLU A 152 -35.55 84.23 31.84
N THR A 153 -34.81 83.58 30.95
CA THR A 153 -34.93 82.15 30.74
C THR A 153 -34.60 81.33 32.00
N SER A 154 -33.95 81.88 33.04
CA SER A 154 -33.54 81.08 34.22
C SER A 154 -34.68 80.71 35.15
N ALA A 155 -35.70 81.55 35.35
CA ALA A 155 -36.79 81.24 36.31
C ALA A 155 -37.77 80.21 35.74
N GLU A 156 -38.16 80.37 34.47
CA GLU A 156 -38.94 79.37 33.72
C GLU A 156 -38.17 78.05 33.58
N ARG A 157 -36.86 78.10 33.26
CA ARG A 157 -36.01 76.89 33.26
C ARG A 157 -35.88 76.21 34.62
N VAL A 158 -36.07 76.93 35.73
CA VAL A 158 -36.03 76.31 37.06
C VAL A 158 -37.32 75.56 37.35
N LEU A 159 -38.48 76.13 36.98
CA LEU A 159 -39.78 75.47 37.15
C LEU A 159 -39.99 74.31 36.17
N ASP A 160 -39.45 74.38 34.95
CA ASP A 160 -39.42 73.25 33.99
C ASP A 160 -38.50 72.10 34.44
N ARG A 161 -37.60 72.36 35.40
CA ARG A 161 -36.74 71.32 35.99
C ARG A 161 -37.34 70.63 37.20
N VAL A 162 -38.49 71.11 37.70
CA VAL A 162 -39.18 70.46 38.82
C VAL A 162 -39.93 69.24 38.28
N ASP A 163 -39.76 68.09 38.93
CA ASP A 163 -40.38 66.80 38.56
C ASP A 163 -41.91 66.74 38.85
N ARG A 164 -42.55 67.90 38.96
CA ARG A 164 -43.99 68.06 39.14
C ARG A 164 -44.50 69.06 38.12
N GLY A 165 -45.68 68.80 37.57
CA GLY A 165 -46.44 69.80 36.84
C GLY A 165 -46.79 70.94 37.78
N VAL A 166 -46.62 72.18 37.32
CA VAL A 166 -46.97 73.40 38.06
C VAL A 166 -47.82 74.28 37.17
N VAL A 167 -48.99 74.68 37.68
CA VAL A 167 -49.96 75.54 37.01
C VAL A 167 -50.23 76.76 37.89
N GLY A 168 -50.03 77.96 37.35
CA GLY A 168 -50.42 79.22 37.99
C GLY A 168 -51.78 79.67 37.48
N LEU A 169 -52.66 80.08 38.37
CA LEU A 169 -53.99 80.64 38.08
C LEU A 169 -54.10 82.03 38.72
N ASP A 170 -54.80 82.97 38.10
CA ASP A 170 -55.12 84.27 38.73
C ASP A 170 -56.37 84.18 39.63
N ASP A 171 -56.76 85.32 40.23
CA ASP A 171 -57.93 85.44 41.12
C ASP A 171 -59.26 85.07 40.44
N ASP A 172 -59.33 85.18 39.11
CA ASP A 172 -60.49 84.77 38.30
C ASP A 172 -60.35 83.33 37.78
N LEU A 173 -59.37 82.57 38.30
CA LEU A 173 -59.04 81.19 37.94
C LEU A 173 -58.60 80.98 36.48
N ARG A 174 -58.06 82.02 35.84
CA ARG A 174 -57.48 81.90 34.50
C ARG A 174 -56.05 81.43 34.58
N VAL A 175 -55.65 80.54 33.66
CA VAL A 175 -54.30 79.98 33.67
C VAL A 175 -53.30 81.05 33.26
N THR A 176 -52.43 81.45 34.18
CA THR A 176 -51.39 82.46 33.93
C THR A 176 -50.05 81.83 33.58
N TYR A 177 -49.82 80.61 34.04
CA TYR A 177 -48.55 79.91 33.83
C TYR A 177 -48.76 78.40 33.83
N LEU A 178 -48.02 77.70 33.00
CA LEU A 178 -48.03 76.25 32.93
C LEU A 178 -46.63 75.77 32.48
N ASN A 179 -45.98 74.94 33.31
CA ASN A 179 -44.64 74.41 33.00
C ASN A 179 -44.75 73.15 32.12
N SER A 180 -43.65 72.72 31.47
CA SER A 180 -43.70 71.60 30.52
C SER A 180 -44.22 70.30 31.15
N ARG A 181 -43.89 70.05 32.42
CA ARG A 181 -44.36 68.85 33.13
C ARG A 181 -45.87 68.86 33.38
N ALA A 182 -46.49 70.03 33.49
CA ALA A 182 -47.93 70.15 33.54
C ALA A 182 -48.57 69.98 32.15
N GLU A 183 -47.89 70.39 31.06
CA GLU A 183 -48.36 70.10 29.68
C GLU A 183 -48.45 68.61 29.46
N ASP A 184 -47.39 67.88 29.85
CA ASP A 184 -47.31 66.42 29.70
C ASP A 184 -48.37 65.72 30.57
N ALA A 185 -48.47 66.10 31.84
CA ALA A 185 -49.35 65.42 32.80
C ALA A 185 -50.85 65.75 32.60
N LEU A 186 -51.20 66.88 31.99
CA LEU A 186 -52.59 67.24 31.68
C LEU A 186 -52.94 67.03 30.19
N GLY A 187 -51.95 66.64 29.37
CA GLY A 187 -52.13 66.33 27.95
C GLY A 187 -52.48 67.53 27.05
N ARG A 188 -52.24 68.77 27.49
CA ARG A 188 -52.58 69.98 26.72
C ARG A 188 -51.43 71.00 26.69
N PRO A 189 -51.08 71.56 25.52
CA PRO A 189 -49.94 72.48 25.40
C PRO A 189 -50.26 73.86 25.99
N ARG A 190 -49.28 74.48 26.63
CA ARG A 190 -49.39 75.77 27.35
C ARG A 190 -49.92 76.89 26.46
N ASP A 191 -49.57 76.90 25.18
CA ASP A 191 -49.92 77.99 24.25
C ASP A 191 -51.43 78.02 23.95
N GLU A 192 -52.14 76.91 24.19
CA GLU A 192 -53.59 76.79 24.05
C GLU A 192 -54.35 76.96 25.38
N VAL A 193 -53.63 76.88 26.51
CA VAL A 193 -54.22 76.85 27.86
C VAL A 193 -54.01 78.18 28.59
N VAL A 194 -52.89 78.87 28.39
CA VAL A 194 -52.52 80.10 29.11
C VAL A 194 -53.36 81.30 28.62
N GLY A 195 -54.00 81.99 29.55
CA GLY A 195 -54.89 83.14 29.35
C GLY A 195 -56.38 82.80 29.39
N GLU A 196 -56.70 81.51 29.29
CA GLU A 196 -58.06 80.97 29.29
C GLU A 196 -58.50 80.55 30.70
N ASP A 197 -59.81 80.40 30.92
CA ASP A 197 -60.38 79.90 32.18
C ASP A 197 -60.10 78.40 32.34
N VAL A 198 -59.64 77.98 33.53
CA VAL A 198 -59.24 76.58 33.75
C VAL A 198 -60.39 75.58 33.53
N TRP A 199 -61.65 75.98 33.75
CA TRP A 199 -62.81 75.10 33.56
C TRP A 199 -63.27 75.05 32.11
N ASP A 200 -63.03 76.11 31.33
CA ASP A 200 -63.28 76.09 29.88
C ASP A 200 -62.26 75.20 29.16
N VAL A 201 -61.02 75.19 29.65
CA VAL A 201 -59.96 74.35 29.07
C VAL A 201 -60.06 72.90 29.55
N PHE A 202 -60.39 72.66 30.82
CA PHE A 202 -60.56 71.31 31.39
C PHE A 202 -61.98 71.14 31.93
N PRO A 203 -63.01 71.06 31.05
CA PRO A 203 -64.38 70.91 31.48
C PRO A 203 -64.64 69.57 32.18
N GLU A 204 -63.81 68.55 31.93
CA GLU A 204 -63.91 67.25 32.61
C GLU A 204 -63.57 67.35 34.11
N ALA A 205 -62.79 68.37 34.50
CA ALA A 205 -62.44 68.63 35.89
C ALA A 205 -63.52 69.43 36.64
N GLU A 206 -64.45 70.07 35.93
CA GLU A 206 -65.59 70.80 36.52
C GLU A 206 -66.58 69.81 37.17
N GLY A 207 -67.00 70.06 38.41
CA GLY A 207 -67.85 69.17 39.21
C GLY A 207 -67.11 68.04 39.94
N THR A 208 -65.80 67.87 39.73
CA THR A 208 -64.98 66.82 40.37
C THR A 208 -64.41 67.26 41.72
N VAL A 209 -63.54 66.42 42.31
CA VAL A 209 -62.76 66.79 43.49
C VAL A 209 -61.90 68.04 43.21
N CYS A 210 -61.36 68.21 42.01
CA CYS A 210 -60.48 69.33 41.67
C CYS A 210 -61.16 70.70 41.83
N GLU A 211 -62.36 70.88 41.26
CA GLU A 211 -63.09 72.15 41.32
C GLU A 211 -63.43 72.58 42.75
N ARG A 212 -63.91 71.63 43.57
CA ARG A 212 -64.21 71.89 44.98
C ARG A 212 -62.96 72.33 45.73
N GLU A 213 -61.86 71.59 45.59
CA GLU A 213 -60.63 71.88 46.35
C GLU A 213 -59.96 73.19 45.88
N TYR A 214 -60.11 73.60 44.61
CA TYR A 214 -59.52 74.85 44.09
C TYR A 214 -60.28 76.08 44.59
N ARG A 215 -61.62 76.09 44.48
CA ARG A 215 -62.42 77.20 45.01
C ARG A 215 -62.30 77.32 46.52
N GLU A 216 -62.31 76.19 47.24
CA GLU A 216 -62.08 76.21 48.69
C GLU A 216 -60.69 76.75 49.06
N ALA A 217 -59.64 76.40 48.30
CA ALA A 217 -58.31 76.96 48.54
C ALA A 217 -58.29 78.48 48.34
N LEU A 218 -58.97 79.01 47.32
CA LEU A 218 -59.00 80.45 47.01
C LEU A 218 -59.80 81.25 48.05
N GLU A 219 -60.97 80.75 48.47
CA GLU A 219 -61.80 81.39 49.50
C GLU A 219 -61.16 81.32 50.90
N SER A 220 -60.62 80.15 51.28
CA SER A 220 -60.08 79.92 52.63
C SER A 220 -58.63 80.35 52.80
N GLN A 221 -57.92 80.59 51.69
CA GLN A 221 -56.48 80.88 51.65
C GLN A 221 -55.65 79.82 52.41
N THR A 222 -56.02 78.53 52.27
CA THR A 222 -55.27 77.38 52.81
C THR A 222 -54.89 76.33 51.76
N VAL A 223 -53.76 75.65 51.96
CA VAL A 223 -53.23 74.62 51.04
C VAL A 223 -54.10 73.35 51.08
N ARG A 224 -54.35 72.73 49.92
CA ARG A 224 -55.09 71.46 49.76
C ARG A 224 -54.26 70.40 49.03
N SER A 225 -54.45 69.11 49.32
CA SER A 225 -53.77 68.00 48.60
C SER A 225 -54.63 66.73 48.53
N PHE A 226 -54.65 66.05 47.38
CA PHE A 226 -55.44 64.83 47.14
C PHE A 226 -54.89 63.99 45.97
N GLU A 227 -55.22 62.69 45.90
CA GLU A 227 -54.99 61.83 44.71
C GLU A 227 -56.30 61.69 43.93
N THR A 228 -56.25 61.77 42.60
CA THR A 228 -57.40 61.53 41.72
C THR A 228 -56.96 60.75 40.49
N TYR A 229 -57.87 60.00 39.88
CA TYR A 229 -57.64 59.44 38.55
C TYR A 229 -58.13 60.45 37.52
N ASP A 230 -57.28 60.78 36.56
CA ASP A 230 -57.64 61.58 35.42
C ASP A 230 -57.99 60.65 34.25
N GLU A 231 -59.27 60.66 33.87
CA GLU A 231 -59.76 59.77 32.82
C GLU A 231 -59.26 60.17 31.42
N ALA A 232 -58.95 61.45 31.20
CA ALA A 232 -58.51 61.94 29.90
C ALA A 232 -57.08 61.48 29.54
N THR A 233 -56.18 61.46 30.54
CA THR A 233 -54.80 60.98 30.38
C THR A 233 -54.60 59.54 30.87
N GLU A 234 -55.66 58.88 31.33
CA GLU A 234 -55.64 57.54 31.96
C GLU A 234 -54.61 57.39 33.10
N SER A 235 -54.33 58.48 33.81
CA SER A 235 -53.25 58.56 34.80
C SER A 235 -53.76 58.80 36.21
N TRP A 236 -53.03 58.33 37.22
CA TRP A 236 -53.28 58.70 38.61
C TRP A 236 -52.47 59.93 38.97
N LEU A 237 -53.14 61.04 39.30
CA LEU A 237 -52.53 62.31 39.66
C LEU A 237 -52.61 62.58 41.16
N GLU A 238 -51.49 62.92 41.78
CA GLU A 238 -51.42 63.55 43.10
C GLU A 238 -51.36 65.07 42.92
N VAL A 239 -52.40 65.78 43.36
CA VAL A 239 -52.58 67.23 43.18
C VAL A 239 -52.49 67.97 44.51
N THR A 240 -51.76 69.09 44.54
CA THR A 240 -51.62 70.00 45.69
C THR A 240 -51.85 71.45 45.25
N VAL A 241 -52.74 72.17 45.92
CA VAL A 241 -53.18 73.53 45.57
C VAL A 241 -52.73 74.52 46.64
N PHE A 242 -52.01 75.57 46.22
CA PHE A 242 -51.47 76.62 47.09
C PHE A 242 -52.11 77.97 46.75
N PRO A 243 -52.85 78.61 47.67
CA PRO A 243 -53.46 79.91 47.40
C PRO A 243 -52.52 81.10 47.67
N ALA A 244 -52.71 82.16 46.90
CA ALA A 244 -52.01 83.43 47.00
C ALA A 244 -52.99 84.62 46.88
N PRO A 245 -52.58 85.85 47.24
CA PRO A 245 -53.46 87.02 47.19
C PRO A 245 -53.88 87.45 45.77
N ASP A 246 -53.21 86.94 44.75
CA ASP A 246 -53.39 87.23 43.34
C ASP A 246 -53.74 85.97 42.50
N GLY A 247 -54.10 84.86 43.17
CA GLY A 247 -54.62 83.64 42.54
C GLY A 247 -54.23 82.34 43.22
N LEU A 248 -53.99 81.27 42.44
CA LEU A 248 -53.54 79.95 42.93
C LEU A 248 -52.28 79.48 42.22
N SER A 249 -51.50 78.65 42.89
CA SER A 249 -50.48 77.80 42.28
C SER A 249 -50.78 76.34 42.59
N VAL A 250 -50.95 75.54 41.56
CA VAL A 250 -51.24 74.11 41.64
C VAL A 250 -49.99 73.33 41.28
N SER A 251 -49.66 72.31 42.06
CA SER A 251 -48.65 71.32 41.72
C SER A 251 -49.30 69.95 41.57
N LEU A 252 -48.97 69.24 40.50
CA LEU A 252 -49.51 67.91 40.18
C LEU A 252 -48.39 66.93 39.81
N ARG A 253 -48.56 65.66 40.17
CA ARG A 253 -47.59 64.59 39.90
C ARG A 253 -48.30 63.31 39.47
N ASP A 254 -47.87 62.72 38.36
CA ASP A 254 -48.30 61.37 37.96
C ASP A 254 -47.68 60.31 38.89
N VAL A 255 -48.52 59.42 39.42
CA VAL A 255 -48.13 58.30 40.30
C VAL A 255 -48.58 56.93 39.75
N THR A 256 -48.89 56.84 38.46
CA THR A 256 -49.42 55.63 37.80
C THR A 256 -48.46 54.44 37.90
N ASP A 257 -47.19 54.63 37.55
CA ASP A 257 -46.17 53.56 37.60
C ASP A 257 -46.03 52.96 39.00
N ARG A 258 -46.05 53.82 40.03
CA ARG A 258 -45.98 53.39 41.43
C ARG A 258 -47.15 52.48 41.82
N LYS A 259 -48.35 52.71 41.29
CA LYS A 259 -49.52 51.85 41.57
C LYS A 259 -49.43 50.52 40.83
N ARG A 260 -48.90 50.49 39.60
CA ARG A 260 -48.69 49.26 38.81
C ARG A 260 -47.66 48.32 39.45
N THR A 261 -46.47 48.81 39.83
CA THR A 261 -45.41 47.99 40.45
C THR A 261 -45.86 47.30 41.74
N LYS A 262 -46.69 47.97 42.56
CA LYS A 262 -47.17 47.39 43.82
C LYS A 262 -48.08 46.18 43.61
N ALA A 263 -48.95 46.23 42.60
CA ALA A 263 -49.88 45.13 42.30
C ALA A 263 -49.15 43.89 41.76
N GLU A 264 -48.07 44.09 40.99
CA GLU A 264 -47.25 43.00 40.44
C GLU A 264 -46.49 42.24 41.53
N LEU A 265 -45.89 42.94 42.49
CA LEU A 265 -45.17 42.33 43.62
C LEU A 265 -46.07 41.41 44.47
N GLU A 266 -47.31 41.83 44.75
CA GLU A 266 -48.27 41.05 45.55
C GLU A 266 -48.76 39.77 44.83
N ARG A 267 -48.72 39.73 43.50
CA ARG A 267 -49.00 38.52 42.71
C ARG A 267 -47.83 37.56 42.74
N ASN A 268 -46.60 38.07 42.62
CA ASN A 268 -45.38 37.25 42.65
C ASN A 268 -45.20 36.52 44.01
N GLU A 269 -45.43 37.21 45.14
CA GLU A 269 -45.35 36.58 46.47
C GLU A 269 -46.35 35.43 46.68
N ARG A 270 -47.54 35.49 46.07
CA ARG A 270 -48.55 34.44 46.20
C ARG A 270 -48.14 33.17 45.47
N ALA A 271 -47.71 33.31 44.21
CA ALA A 271 -47.34 32.17 43.38
C ALA A 271 -46.16 31.37 43.97
N LEU A 272 -45.13 32.05 44.49
CA LEU A 272 -44.00 31.39 45.16
C LEU A 272 -44.40 30.58 46.40
N ARG A 273 -45.38 31.05 47.19
CA ARG A 273 -45.86 30.32 48.37
C ARG A 273 -46.60 29.04 47.99
N ASP A 274 -47.30 29.03 46.87
CA ASP A 274 -48.05 27.85 46.43
C ASP A 274 -47.12 26.76 45.85
N LEU A 275 -46.04 27.14 45.14
CA LEU A 275 -45.00 26.18 44.73
C LEU A 275 -44.29 25.52 45.93
N GLN A 276 -43.93 26.30 46.95
CA GLN A 276 -43.29 25.76 48.17
C GLN A 276 -44.18 24.74 48.91
N ARG A 277 -45.50 24.95 48.91
CA ARG A 277 -46.46 24.00 49.49
C ARG A 277 -46.57 22.72 48.69
N LEU A 278 -46.49 22.79 47.36
CA LEU A 278 -46.51 21.61 46.49
C LEU A 278 -45.26 20.74 46.70
N ALA A 279 -44.07 21.36 46.73
CA ALA A 279 -42.81 20.66 46.94
C ALA A 279 -42.72 19.94 48.30
N SER A 280 -43.35 20.48 49.34
CA SER A 280 -43.28 19.94 50.70
C SER A 280 -44.40 18.96 51.08
N SER A 281 -45.40 18.76 50.21
CA SER A 281 -46.52 17.86 50.48
C SER A 281 -46.12 16.39 50.32
N ARG A 282 -46.30 15.59 51.38
CA ARG A 282 -46.05 14.12 51.38
C ARG A 282 -47.29 13.27 51.14
N ASP A 283 -48.47 13.88 51.18
CA ASP A 283 -49.76 13.18 51.13
C ASP A 283 -50.35 13.10 49.70
N LEU A 284 -49.68 13.71 48.72
CA LEU A 284 -50.11 13.74 47.32
C LEU A 284 -49.20 12.85 46.47
N SER A 285 -49.79 12.10 45.55
CA SER A 285 -49.07 11.37 44.52
C SER A 285 -48.51 12.34 43.46
N PHE A 286 -47.49 11.90 42.72
CA PHE A 286 -46.86 12.72 41.68
C PHE A 286 -47.85 13.30 40.66
N PRO A 287 -48.79 12.53 40.07
CA PRO A 287 -49.80 13.09 39.17
C PRO A 287 -50.64 14.19 39.84
N GLU A 288 -51.06 14.02 41.09
CA GLU A 288 -51.84 15.02 41.82
C GLU A 288 -51.05 16.29 42.14
N LYS A 289 -49.73 16.18 42.38
CA LYS A 289 -48.86 17.34 42.55
C LYS A 289 -48.65 18.08 41.24
N LEU A 290 -48.47 17.33 40.14
CA LEU A 290 -48.26 17.88 38.80
C LEU A 290 -49.51 18.62 38.30
N ASP A 291 -50.71 18.06 38.47
CA ASP A 291 -51.97 18.71 38.10
C ASP A 291 -52.13 20.07 38.80
N ARG A 292 -51.76 20.14 40.09
CA ARG A 292 -51.80 21.39 40.85
C ARG A 292 -50.71 22.37 40.43
N ALA A 293 -49.52 21.89 40.05
CA ALA A 293 -48.44 22.72 39.56
C ALA A 293 -48.84 23.41 38.23
N LEU A 294 -49.43 22.65 37.30
CA LEU A 294 -49.96 23.17 36.04
C LEU A 294 -51.08 24.20 36.28
N ALA A 295 -51.97 23.93 37.24
CA ALA A 295 -53.03 24.88 37.62
C ALA A 295 -52.47 26.23 38.11
N VAL A 296 -51.45 26.20 38.99
CA VAL A 296 -50.81 27.40 39.53
C VAL A 296 -50.08 28.18 38.42
N GLY A 297 -49.43 27.48 37.48
CA GLY A 297 -48.79 28.09 36.31
C GLY A 297 -49.80 28.84 35.42
N CYS A 298 -50.93 28.19 35.11
CA CYS A 298 -52.01 28.82 34.32
C CYS A 298 -52.58 30.06 35.00
N GLU A 299 -52.89 29.99 36.30
CA GLU A 299 -53.40 31.13 37.07
C GLU A 299 -52.40 32.29 37.11
N ARG A 300 -51.10 32.00 37.29
CA ARG A 300 -50.04 33.01 37.36
C ARG A 300 -49.83 33.75 36.04
N LEU A 301 -49.85 33.02 34.94
CA LEU A 301 -49.64 33.57 33.60
C LEU A 301 -50.93 34.18 33.02
N GLY A 302 -52.10 33.84 33.58
CA GLY A 302 -53.39 34.21 32.99
C GLY A 302 -53.66 33.48 31.68
N LEU A 303 -53.15 32.24 31.55
CA LEU A 303 -53.31 31.37 30.40
C LEU A 303 -54.26 30.24 30.73
N GLU A 304 -54.93 29.69 29.72
CA GLU A 304 -56.00 28.70 29.92
C GLU A 304 -55.52 27.24 29.86
N LEU A 305 -54.36 27.02 29.25
CA LEU A 305 -53.79 25.71 29.02
C LEU A 305 -52.38 25.60 29.62
N GLY A 306 -52.12 24.48 30.29
CA GLY A 306 -50.78 24.08 30.74
C GLY A 306 -50.61 22.57 30.61
N TYR A 307 -49.50 22.10 30.07
CA TYR A 307 -49.27 20.68 29.83
C TYR A 307 -47.80 20.26 29.99
N LEU A 308 -47.61 19.02 30.41
CA LEU A 308 -46.33 18.35 30.53
C LEU A 308 -46.18 17.33 29.40
N THR A 309 -45.02 17.28 28.77
CA THR A 309 -44.72 16.30 27.74
C THR A 309 -43.50 15.44 28.08
N ARG A 310 -43.46 14.25 27.50
CA ARG A 310 -42.28 13.37 27.42
C ARG A 310 -41.92 13.20 25.96
N ILE A 311 -40.63 13.32 25.64
CA ILE A 311 -40.15 13.30 24.26
C ILE A 311 -39.15 12.14 24.12
N GLU A 312 -39.52 11.14 23.34
CA GLU A 312 -38.70 9.94 23.07
C GLU A 312 -38.67 9.71 21.56
N ASP A 313 -37.48 9.47 20.99
CA ASP A 313 -37.27 9.17 19.56
C ASP A 313 -37.97 10.13 18.58
N GLY A 314 -37.92 11.42 18.88
CA GLY A 314 -38.55 12.45 18.04
C GLY A 314 -40.08 12.45 18.09
N THR A 315 -40.70 11.75 19.05
CA THR A 315 -42.14 11.74 19.29
C THR A 315 -42.45 12.39 20.64
N GLN A 316 -43.31 13.39 20.64
CA GLN A 316 -43.85 14.02 21.84
C GLN A 316 -45.08 13.24 22.31
N THR A 317 -45.15 12.95 23.61
CA THR A 317 -46.32 12.38 24.28
C THR A 317 -46.75 13.29 25.42
N ILE A 318 -48.04 13.61 25.52
CA ILE A 318 -48.56 14.39 26.64
C ILE A 318 -48.65 13.50 27.87
N VAL A 319 -48.03 13.91 28.97
CA VAL A 319 -47.99 13.17 30.24
C VAL A 319 -49.08 13.67 31.18
N ALA A 320 -49.31 14.98 31.22
CA ALA A 320 -50.36 15.61 32.00
C ALA A 320 -50.81 16.91 31.32
N THR A 321 -52.03 17.33 31.61
CA THR A 321 -52.63 18.55 31.07
C THR A 321 -53.52 19.21 32.11
N TYR A 322 -53.62 20.54 32.05
CA TYR A 322 -54.51 21.38 32.81
C TYR A 322 -55.14 22.39 31.85
N GLY A 323 -56.46 22.57 31.96
CA GLY A 323 -57.25 23.16 30.87
C GLY A 323 -57.70 22.07 29.90
N ASP A 324 -58.72 22.35 29.07
CA ASP A 324 -59.28 21.35 28.14
C ASP A 324 -59.52 21.90 26.72
N PRO A 325 -58.46 21.96 25.90
CA PRO A 325 -58.55 21.96 24.45
C PRO A 325 -58.46 20.50 23.96
N GLU A 326 -59.44 20.05 23.17
CA GLU A 326 -59.62 18.66 22.69
C GLU A 326 -58.34 18.00 22.10
N ALA A 327 -57.31 18.76 21.73
CA ALA A 327 -56.04 18.29 21.18
C ALA A 327 -54.96 17.89 22.22
N PHE A 328 -55.17 18.12 23.53
CA PHE A 328 -54.14 18.00 24.57
C PHE A 328 -54.38 16.91 25.64
N GLU A 329 -55.06 15.82 25.28
CA GLU A 329 -55.35 14.73 26.22
C GLU A 329 -54.08 14.00 26.71
N PRO A 330 -53.95 13.66 28.01
CA PRO A 330 -52.85 12.83 28.51
C PRO A 330 -52.81 11.47 27.81
N GLY A 331 -51.63 11.10 27.31
CA GLY A 331 -51.37 9.90 26.52
C GLY A 331 -51.45 10.10 25.00
N SER A 332 -51.96 11.24 24.52
CA SER A 332 -51.89 11.59 23.11
C SER A 332 -50.45 11.85 22.68
N SER A 333 -50.12 11.51 21.44
CA SER A 333 -48.77 11.68 20.89
C SER A 333 -48.74 12.29 19.49
N ALA A 334 -47.64 12.95 19.18
CA ALA A 334 -47.41 13.66 17.93
C ALA A 334 -45.91 13.61 17.58
N PRO A 335 -45.53 13.56 16.29
CA PRO A 335 -44.15 13.80 15.89
C PRO A 335 -43.67 15.17 16.38
N LEU A 336 -42.48 15.26 16.97
CA LEU A 336 -41.93 16.49 17.54
C LEU A 336 -41.82 17.62 16.50
N CYS A 337 -41.60 17.29 15.24
CA CYS A 337 -41.54 18.27 14.15
C CYS A 337 -42.90 18.95 13.84
N GLU A 338 -44.00 18.44 14.39
CA GLU A 338 -45.36 18.98 14.25
C GLU A 338 -45.86 19.67 15.53
N THR A 339 -44.99 19.96 16.51
CA THR A 339 -45.40 20.54 17.80
C THR A 339 -44.66 21.83 18.13
N TYR A 340 -45.29 22.70 18.93
CA TYR A 340 -44.64 23.93 19.43
C TYR A 340 -43.47 23.63 20.39
N CYS A 341 -43.51 22.48 21.10
CA CYS A 341 -42.47 22.10 22.07
C CYS A 341 -41.07 21.97 21.44
N ARG A 342 -40.98 21.66 20.13
CA ARG A 342 -39.70 21.72 19.40
C ARG A 342 -39.00 23.07 19.56
N ARG A 343 -39.76 24.15 19.46
CA ARG A 343 -39.19 25.51 19.56
C ARG A 343 -38.69 25.81 20.97
N ALA A 344 -39.35 25.28 22.00
CA ALA A 344 -38.88 25.39 23.38
C ALA A 344 -37.64 24.52 23.67
N LEU A 345 -37.44 23.41 22.95
CA LEU A 345 -36.22 22.60 23.03
C LEU A 345 -35.00 23.25 22.36
N ASP A 346 -35.25 24.08 21.34
CA ASP A 346 -34.21 24.81 20.60
C ASP A 346 -33.83 26.13 21.29
N ALA A 347 -34.58 26.55 22.32
CA ALA A 347 -34.34 27.77 23.07
C ALA A 347 -33.45 27.52 24.30
N ASP A 348 -32.52 28.45 24.55
CA ASP A 348 -31.76 28.51 25.81
C ASP A 348 -32.63 29.15 26.90
N GLY A 349 -33.39 28.32 27.63
CA GLY A 349 -34.26 28.76 28.73
C GLY A 349 -35.76 28.61 28.42
N VAL A 350 -36.57 29.53 28.95
CA VAL A 350 -38.01 29.57 28.68
C VAL A 350 -38.26 30.37 27.40
N LEU A 351 -39.01 29.77 26.46
CA LEU A 351 -39.47 30.44 25.25
C LEU A 351 -40.83 31.07 25.51
N ALA A 352 -40.91 32.41 25.45
CA ALA A 352 -42.14 33.18 25.62
C ALA A 352 -42.55 33.87 24.31
N VAL A 353 -43.82 33.73 23.92
CA VAL A 353 -44.40 34.30 22.69
C VAL A 353 -45.84 34.75 22.94
N GLU A 354 -46.07 36.05 22.87
CA GLU A 354 -47.37 36.70 23.11
C GLU A 354 -48.35 36.59 21.95
N ASP A 355 -47.79 36.61 20.73
CA ASP A 355 -48.50 36.56 19.46
C ASP A 355 -47.71 35.68 18.50
N THR A 356 -48.16 34.43 18.36
CA THR A 356 -47.53 33.43 17.49
C THR A 356 -47.63 33.84 16.02
N ALA A 357 -48.66 34.59 15.64
CA ALA A 357 -48.82 35.13 14.30
C ALA A 357 -47.76 36.18 13.97
N ALA A 358 -47.54 37.12 14.88
CA ALA A 358 -46.49 38.14 14.76
C ALA A 358 -45.08 37.52 14.82
N ALA A 359 -44.90 36.43 15.58
CA ALA A 359 -43.66 35.66 15.61
C ALA A 359 -43.42 34.82 14.34
N GLY A 360 -44.36 34.83 13.39
CA GLY A 360 -44.26 34.14 12.10
C GLY A 360 -44.58 32.65 12.17
N TRP A 361 -45.38 32.21 13.14
CA TRP A 361 -45.73 30.80 13.36
C TRP A 361 -47.05 30.39 12.70
N ASN A 362 -47.74 31.29 12.00
CA ASN A 362 -49.01 31.02 11.30
C ASN A 362 -48.95 29.93 10.22
N ASP A 363 -47.77 29.67 9.65
CA ASP A 363 -47.54 28.59 8.68
C ASP A 363 -46.79 27.39 9.33
N ASP A 364 -46.66 27.37 10.67
CA ASP A 364 -46.06 26.23 11.38
C ASP A 364 -47.03 25.05 11.40
N ARG A 365 -46.51 23.83 11.20
CA ARG A 365 -47.31 22.59 11.25
C ARG A 365 -47.99 22.38 12.61
N ALA A 366 -47.43 22.97 13.66
CA ALA A 366 -48.03 22.97 14.99
C ALA A 366 -49.31 23.82 15.04
N ASP A 367 -49.44 24.86 14.21
CA ASP A 367 -50.60 25.75 14.18
C ASP A 367 -51.85 25.02 13.68
N GLU A 368 -51.72 24.26 12.58
CA GLU A 368 -52.80 23.44 12.03
C GLU A 368 -53.37 22.41 13.03
N ARG A 369 -52.56 22.01 14.03
CA ARG A 369 -52.88 20.92 14.96
C ARG A 369 -53.28 21.39 16.35
N PHE A 370 -52.66 22.45 16.86
CA PHE A 370 -52.80 22.89 18.25
C PHE A 370 -53.35 24.31 18.39
N GLY A 371 -53.26 25.16 17.35
CA GLY A 371 -53.95 26.45 17.24
C GLY A 371 -53.70 27.43 18.39
N LEU A 372 -52.46 27.52 18.90
CA LEU A 372 -52.14 28.44 19.99
C LEU A 372 -51.72 29.80 19.43
N GLU A 373 -52.42 30.85 19.85
CA GLU A 373 -52.07 32.24 19.52
C GLU A 373 -51.03 32.83 20.50
N CYS A 374 -50.86 32.21 21.67
CA CYS A 374 -49.87 32.57 22.68
C CYS A 374 -49.25 31.31 23.30
N TYR A 375 -47.92 31.32 23.50
CA TYR A 375 -47.17 30.15 23.96
C TYR A 375 -46.04 30.55 24.91
N LEU A 376 -45.89 29.82 26.01
CA LEU A 376 -44.76 29.89 26.90
C LEU A 376 -44.34 28.49 27.33
N GLY A 377 -43.09 28.09 27.11
CA GLY A 377 -42.64 26.77 27.54
C GLY A 377 -41.13 26.61 27.62
N GLY A 378 -40.67 25.63 28.40
CA GLY A 378 -39.26 25.35 28.58
C GLY A 378 -38.93 23.86 28.69
N THR A 379 -37.64 23.56 28.58
CA THR A 379 -37.10 22.20 28.53
C THR A 379 -36.97 21.61 29.93
N LEU A 380 -37.42 20.37 30.11
CA LEU A 380 -37.22 19.58 31.32
C LEU A 380 -36.03 18.64 31.16
N LEU A 381 -35.13 18.66 32.15
CA LEU A 381 -33.94 17.82 32.19
C LEU A 381 -34.04 16.86 33.37
N VAL A 382 -33.81 15.56 33.14
CA VAL A 382 -33.77 14.54 34.20
C VAL A 382 -32.40 13.87 34.13
N GLY A 383 -31.62 13.90 35.22
CA GLY A 383 -30.24 13.38 35.22
C GLY A 383 -29.29 14.09 34.24
N GLY A 384 -29.62 15.31 33.81
CA GLY A 384 -28.87 16.06 32.79
C GLY A 384 -29.28 15.76 31.35
N GLU A 385 -30.22 14.83 31.11
CA GLU A 385 -30.72 14.48 29.78
C GLU A 385 -32.10 15.10 29.51
N ARG A 386 -32.42 15.34 28.23
CA ARG A 386 -33.70 15.93 27.82
C ARG A 386 -34.84 14.94 28.02
N TYR A 387 -35.74 15.24 28.95
CA TYR A 387 -36.91 14.42 29.24
C TYR A 387 -38.14 14.84 28.41
N GLY A 388 -38.35 16.14 28.25
CA GLY A 388 -39.52 16.70 27.59
C GLY A 388 -39.66 18.20 27.83
N THR A 389 -40.88 18.71 27.81
CA THR A 389 -41.15 20.15 28.02
C THR A 389 -42.32 20.38 28.97
N LEU A 390 -42.28 21.51 29.68
CA LEU A 390 -43.40 22.07 30.43
C LEU A 390 -43.86 23.33 29.71
N CYS A 391 -45.12 23.36 29.29
CA CYS A 391 -45.64 24.37 28.39
C CYS A 391 -46.97 24.93 28.87
N PHE A 392 -47.25 26.17 28.51
CA PHE A 392 -48.45 26.93 28.79
C PHE A 392 -48.86 27.70 27.54
N GLY A 393 -50.16 27.90 27.32
CA GLY A 393 -50.62 28.60 26.12
C GLY A 393 -52.07 29.03 26.16
N SER A 394 -52.47 29.79 25.14
CA SER A 394 -53.85 30.20 24.90
C SER A 394 -54.13 30.25 23.40
N ASP A 395 -55.40 30.07 23.04
CA ASP A 395 -55.97 30.31 21.71
C ASP A 395 -56.20 31.80 21.39
N ARG A 396 -55.70 32.71 22.24
CA ARG A 396 -55.85 34.15 22.11
C ARG A 396 -54.50 34.83 22.28
N THR A 397 -54.23 35.84 21.46
CA THR A 397 -53.03 36.70 21.62
C THR A 397 -53.05 37.46 22.94
N ARG A 398 -51.86 37.72 23.48
CA ARG A 398 -51.67 38.48 24.71
C ARG A 398 -51.28 39.92 24.37
N GLU A 399 -52.00 40.90 24.94
CA GLU A 399 -51.76 42.33 24.66
C GLU A 399 -50.47 42.88 25.29
N ALA A 400 -49.96 42.24 26.35
CA ALA A 400 -48.77 42.64 27.07
C ALA A 400 -47.70 41.54 27.06
N PRO A 401 -46.40 41.88 26.96
CA PRO A 401 -45.32 40.91 27.02
C PRO A 401 -45.31 40.15 28.34
N PHE A 402 -44.80 38.92 28.30
CA PHE A 402 -44.48 38.20 29.52
C PHE A 402 -43.43 38.98 30.31
N SER A 403 -43.63 39.14 31.61
CA SER A 403 -42.64 39.82 32.45
C SER A 403 -41.51 38.87 32.86
N ASP A 404 -40.32 39.40 33.16
CA ASP A 404 -39.20 38.61 33.69
C ASP A 404 -39.63 37.75 34.90
N ALA A 405 -40.53 38.30 35.74
CA ALA A 405 -41.07 37.60 36.90
C ALA A 405 -42.07 36.48 36.54
N GLU A 406 -42.61 36.45 35.32
CA GLU A 406 -43.41 35.34 34.77
C GLU A 406 -42.50 34.24 34.24
N GLU A 407 -41.47 34.59 33.49
CA GLU A 407 -40.49 33.62 32.96
C GLU A 407 -39.72 32.93 34.09
N THR A 408 -39.16 33.69 35.05
CA THR A 408 -38.47 33.12 36.22
C THR A 408 -39.37 32.20 37.05
N PHE A 409 -40.67 32.48 37.12
CA PHE A 409 -41.60 31.61 37.84
C PHE A 409 -41.73 30.24 37.16
N ILE A 410 -41.73 30.22 35.82
CA ILE A 410 -41.82 28.98 35.05
C ILE A 410 -40.49 28.21 35.06
N GLU A 411 -39.35 28.89 35.07
CA GLU A 411 -38.05 28.26 35.30
C GLU A 411 -38.02 27.47 36.62
N LEU A 412 -38.48 28.07 37.72
CA LEU A 412 -38.56 27.41 39.02
C LEU A 412 -39.53 26.21 39.00
N LEU A 413 -40.61 26.30 38.23
CA LEU A 413 -41.58 25.22 38.09
C LEU A 413 -41.00 24.04 37.29
N ILE A 414 -40.25 24.34 36.23
CA ILE A 414 -39.50 23.37 35.42
C ILE A 414 -38.47 22.65 36.27
N GLU A 415 -37.68 23.37 37.07
CA GLU A 415 -36.66 22.80 37.96
C GLU A 415 -37.29 21.85 38.97
N TRP A 416 -38.41 22.24 39.59
CA TRP A 416 -39.11 21.40 40.56
C TRP A 416 -39.68 20.11 39.93
N VAL A 417 -40.33 20.20 38.76
CA VAL A 417 -40.86 19.02 38.05
C VAL A 417 -39.73 18.08 37.65
N SER A 418 -38.60 18.64 37.18
CA SER A 418 -37.39 17.90 36.80
C SER A 418 -36.84 17.07 37.98
N TYR A 419 -36.69 17.69 39.16
CA TYR A 419 -36.21 17.03 40.37
C TYR A 419 -37.11 15.86 40.82
N GLU A 420 -38.44 16.05 40.80
CA GLU A 420 -39.37 15.02 41.26
C GLU A 420 -39.43 13.82 40.27
N LEU A 421 -39.16 14.05 38.98
CA LEU A 421 -39.02 12.99 37.96
C LEU A 421 -37.72 12.18 38.17
N GLU A 422 -36.58 12.85 38.37
CA GLU A 422 -35.27 12.23 38.61
C GLU A 422 -35.28 11.31 39.83
N ARG A 423 -35.86 11.80 40.93
CA ARG A 423 -36.00 11.02 42.16
C ARG A 423 -36.73 9.68 41.93
N ARG A 424 -37.75 9.67 41.07
CA ARG A 424 -38.56 8.47 40.78
C ARG A 424 -37.81 7.47 39.90
N GLU A 425 -36.96 7.94 38.99
CA GLU A 425 -36.11 7.08 38.18
C GLU A 425 -35.10 6.34 39.05
N HIS A 426 -34.44 7.06 39.96
CA HIS A 426 -33.49 6.49 40.91
C HIS A 426 -34.12 5.42 41.82
N GLU A 427 -35.31 5.67 42.36
CA GLU A 427 -36.05 4.69 43.18
C GLU A 427 -36.43 3.41 42.39
N ARG A 428 -36.68 3.52 41.08
CA ARG A 428 -36.93 2.35 40.21
C ARG A 428 -35.65 1.58 39.87
N GLU A 429 -34.54 2.29 39.72
CA GLU A 429 -33.24 1.71 39.42
C GLU A 429 -32.74 0.80 40.55
N LEU A 430 -32.89 1.23 41.82
CA LEU A 430 -32.55 0.42 42.99
C LEU A 430 -33.33 -0.91 43.06
N GLY A 431 -34.63 -0.92 42.74
CA GLY A 431 -35.43 -2.15 42.69
C GLY A 431 -35.02 -3.10 41.54
N ARG A 432 -34.46 -2.55 40.46
CA ARG A 432 -33.93 -3.31 39.33
C ARG A 432 -32.61 -4.00 39.72
N TYR A 433 -31.71 -3.35 40.46
CA TYR A 433 -30.46 -3.96 40.94
C TYR A 433 -30.70 -5.17 41.86
N GLU A 434 -31.66 -5.10 42.80
CA GLU A 434 -32.00 -6.22 43.68
C GLU A 434 -32.52 -7.44 42.90
N THR A 435 -33.29 -7.19 41.83
CA THR A 435 -33.81 -8.25 40.95
C THR A 435 -32.70 -8.86 40.09
N ILE A 436 -31.76 -8.03 39.59
CA ILE A 436 -30.63 -8.47 38.77
C ILE A 436 -29.75 -9.45 39.55
N VAL A 437 -29.29 -9.11 40.76
CA VAL A 437 -28.37 -9.93 41.58
C VAL A 437 -28.94 -11.32 41.92
N ARG A 438 -30.26 -11.44 42.06
CA ARG A 438 -30.94 -12.73 42.32
C ARG A 438 -31.16 -13.57 41.07
N SER A 439 -31.11 -12.97 39.89
CA SER A 439 -31.34 -13.61 38.59
C SER A 439 -30.05 -14.02 37.86
N VAL A 440 -28.88 -13.59 38.34
CA VAL A 440 -27.57 -13.99 37.77
C VAL A 440 -27.34 -15.48 38.01
N ASP A 441 -26.86 -16.19 36.98
CA ASP A 441 -26.53 -17.62 37.04
C ASP A 441 -25.20 -17.91 37.74
N ASP A 442 -24.36 -16.90 37.91
CA ASP A 442 -23.15 -16.91 38.73
C ASP A 442 -23.48 -16.72 40.22
N GLY A 443 -22.74 -17.44 41.07
CA GLY A 443 -22.92 -17.43 42.51
C GLY A 443 -22.37 -16.15 43.15
N VAL A 444 -23.24 -15.29 43.67
CA VAL A 444 -22.84 -14.04 44.35
C VAL A 444 -22.91 -14.22 45.86
N TYR A 445 -21.88 -13.77 46.57
CA TYR A 445 -21.85 -13.76 48.03
C TYR A 445 -21.22 -12.48 48.61
N GLU A 446 -21.50 -12.24 49.89
CA GLU A 446 -20.84 -11.23 50.70
C GLU A 446 -20.27 -11.90 51.96
N LEU A 447 -19.06 -11.53 52.36
CA LEU A 447 -18.41 -11.94 53.60
C LEU A 447 -18.25 -10.76 54.56
N ASP A 448 -18.35 -11.02 55.85
CA ASP A 448 -17.94 -10.09 56.90
C ASP A 448 -16.42 -10.06 57.10
N ALA A 449 -15.97 -9.22 58.04
CA ALA A 449 -14.55 -9.05 58.39
C ALA A 449 -13.89 -10.34 58.94
N ASP A 450 -14.68 -11.32 59.37
CA ASP A 450 -14.22 -12.62 59.87
C ASP A 450 -14.30 -13.73 58.80
N GLY A 451 -14.59 -13.39 57.53
CA GLY A 451 -14.66 -14.33 56.42
C GLY A 451 -15.93 -15.20 56.41
N ARG A 452 -17.01 -14.74 57.04
CA ARG A 452 -18.29 -15.46 57.13
C ARG A 452 -19.33 -14.90 56.18
N PHE A 453 -20.13 -15.75 55.56
CA PHE A 453 -21.17 -15.32 54.63
C PHE A 453 -22.25 -14.48 55.32
N THR A 454 -22.46 -13.26 54.85
CA THR A 454 -23.57 -12.38 55.27
C THR A 454 -24.69 -12.36 54.25
N PHE A 455 -24.39 -12.70 52.99
CA PHE A 455 -25.33 -12.81 51.89
C PHE A 455 -24.88 -13.89 50.90
N VAL A 456 -25.83 -14.64 50.34
CA VAL A 456 -25.62 -15.55 49.20
C VAL A 456 -26.83 -15.48 48.27
N ASN A 457 -26.60 -15.50 46.96
CA ASN A 457 -27.67 -15.57 45.97
C ASN A 457 -28.06 -17.04 45.66
N PRO A 458 -29.22 -17.29 45.01
CA PRO A 458 -29.67 -18.65 44.69
C PRO A 458 -28.73 -19.43 43.76
N ALA A 459 -27.89 -18.76 42.96
CA ALA A 459 -26.96 -19.43 42.06
C ALA A 459 -25.80 -20.08 42.82
N LEU A 460 -25.26 -19.43 43.87
CA LEU A 460 -24.22 -20.02 44.69
C LEU A 460 -24.71 -21.30 45.39
N CYS A 461 -25.97 -21.31 45.83
CA CYS A 461 -26.62 -22.50 46.36
C CYS A 461 -26.71 -23.64 45.34
N ARG A 462 -26.96 -23.35 44.05
CA ARG A 462 -26.97 -24.37 42.98
C ARG A 462 -25.57 -24.94 42.72
N ILE A 463 -24.54 -24.09 42.72
CA ILE A 463 -23.15 -24.50 42.49
C ILE A 463 -22.65 -25.36 43.65
N THR A 464 -22.90 -24.95 44.89
CA THR A 464 -22.37 -25.61 46.09
C THR A 464 -23.27 -26.75 46.59
N GLY A 465 -24.56 -26.73 46.26
CA GLY A 465 -25.56 -27.70 46.74
C GLY A 465 -26.10 -27.42 48.14
N TYR A 466 -25.71 -26.32 48.80
CA TYR A 466 -26.19 -25.92 50.12
C TYR A 466 -27.38 -24.96 50.04
N GLU A 467 -28.26 -24.99 51.03
CA GLU A 467 -29.34 -24.00 51.15
C GLU A 467 -28.83 -22.66 51.74
N PRO A 468 -29.50 -21.52 51.48
CA PRO A 468 -29.05 -20.21 51.95
C PRO A 468 -28.84 -20.12 53.47
N ASP A 469 -29.76 -20.71 54.24
CA ASP A 469 -29.72 -20.69 55.71
C ASP A 469 -28.58 -21.57 56.28
N GLU A 470 -27.99 -22.45 55.47
CA GLU A 470 -26.86 -23.30 55.84
C GLU A 470 -25.51 -22.65 55.52
N LEU A 471 -25.47 -21.72 54.56
CA LEU A 471 -24.27 -20.97 54.21
C LEU A 471 -24.14 -19.66 54.98
N VAL A 472 -25.24 -18.91 55.18
CA VAL A 472 -25.19 -17.61 55.87
C VAL A 472 -24.78 -17.79 57.34
N GLY A 473 -23.68 -17.14 57.73
CA GLY A 473 -23.04 -17.23 59.05
C GLY A 473 -21.89 -18.24 59.14
N GLU A 474 -21.78 -19.16 58.17
CA GLU A 474 -20.65 -20.08 58.06
C GLU A 474 -19.44 -19.42 57.42
N HIS A 475 -18.25 -19.97 57.70
CA HIS A 475 -16.99 -19.47 57.14
C HIS A 475 -16.79 -19.93 55.70
N VAL A 476 -16.20 -19.10 54.83
CA VAL A 476 -15.99 -19.39 53.39
C VAL A 476 -15.27 -20.71 53.12
N SER A 477 -14.46 -21.18 54.08
CA SER A 477 -13.74 -22.46 54.01
C SER A 477 -14.63 -23.71 53.94
N VAL A 478 -15.94 -23.60 54.22
CA VAL A 478 -16.90 -24.70 54.05
C VAL A 478 -17.04 -25.11 52.58
N ILE A 479 -16.91 -24.16 51.65
CA ILE A 479 -17.05 -24.41 50.21
C ILE A 479 -15.74 -24.24 49.43
N LYS A 480 -14.74 -23.54 49.99
CA LYS A 480 -13.45 -23.25 49.35
C LYS A 480 -12.31 -23.37 50.36
N GLY A 481 -11.60 -24.49 50.36
CA GLY A 481 -10.54 -24.80 51.33
C GLY A 481 -9.14 -24.93 50.73
N ASP A 482 -8.89 -24.39 49.53
CA ASP A 482 -7.56 -24.33 48.94
C ASP A 482 -6.75 -23.14 49.49
N GLU A 483 -5.44 -23.36 49.68
CA GLU A 483 -4.52 -22.38 50.30
C GLU A 483 -4.49 -21.05 49.52
N ALA A 484 -4.65 -21.10 48.20
CA ALA A 484 -4.66 -19.92 47.35
C ALA A 484 -5.89 -19.02 47.58
N THR A 485 -7.06 -19.62 47.85
CA THR A 485 -8.30 -18.90 48.15
C THR A 485 -8.31 -18.37 49.58
N GLU A 486 -7.77 -19.12 50.54
CA GLU A 486 -7.62 -18.63 51.92
C GLU A 486 -6.67 -17.42 51.97
N ASP A 487 -5.53 -17.47 51.28
CA ASP A 487 -4.58 -16.36 51.15
C ASP A 487 -5.21 -15.15 50.46
N ALA A 488 -6.00 -15.38 49.42
CA ALA A 488 -6.73 -14.35 48.68
C ALA A 488 -7.71 -13.58 49.57
N VAL A 489 -8.56 -14.32 50.31
CA VAL A 489 -9.54 -13.72 51.22
C VAL A 489 -8.84 -13.00 52.37
N ALA A 490 -7.76 -13.56 52.92
CA ALA A 490 -7.00 -12.94 53.99
C ALA A 490 -6.33 -11.63 53.57
N ALA A 491 -5.74 -11.56 52.37
CA ALA A 491 -5.12 -10.34 51.84
C ALA A 491 -6.14 -9.21 51.63
N LEU A 492 -7.33 -9.55 51.11
CA LEU A 492 -8.43 -8.60 50.94
C LEU A 492 -8.96 -8.09 52.29
N LEU A 493 -9.13 -8.98 53.27
CA LEU A 493 -9.58 -8.61 54.62
C LEU A 493 -8.55 -7.79 55.41
N ALA A 494 -7.25 -8.01 55.17
CA ALA A 494 -6.17 -7.22 55.76
C ALA A 494 -6.02 -5.82 55.13
N GLY A 495 -6.69 -5.56 54.00
CA GLY A 495 -6.55 -4.32 53.23
C GLY A 495 -5.26 -4.25 52.41
N ASP A 496 -4.58 -5.37 52.20
CA ASP A 496 -3.37 -5.45 51.38
C ASP A 496 -3.70 -5.34 49.87
N GLU A 497 -4.91 -5.76 49.48
CA GLU A 497 -5.45 -5.73 48.12
C GLU A 497 -6.90 -5.23 48.12
N THR A 498 -7.34 -4.59 47.04
CA THR A 498 -8.73 -4.09 46.89
C THR A 498 -9.61 -5.01 46.03
N GLU A 499 -8.99 -5.81 45.17
CA GLU A 499 -9.65 -6.77 44.29
C GLU A 499 -8.73 -7.95 44.00
N ARG A 500 -9.30 -9.14 43.79
CA ARG A 500 -8.55 -10.33 43.40
C ARG A 500 -9.45 -11.31 42.67
N THR A 501 -8.92 -11.95 41.64
CA THR A 501 -9.59 -13.08 40.98
C THR A 501 -8.70 -14.31 41.08
N VAL A 502 -9.26 -15.44 41.51
CA VAL A 502 -8.55 -16.72 41.64
C VAL A 502 -9.35 -17.84 41.00
N GLU A 503 -8.65 -18.79 40.38
CA GLU A 503 -9.27 -20.07 40.05
C GLU A 503 -9.27 -20.96 41.30
N SER A 504 -10.45 -21.43 41.70
CA SER A 504 -10.64 -22.26 42.89
C SER A 504 -11.48 -23.49 42.54
N VAL A 505 -11.44 -24.48 43.42
CA VAL A 505 -12.24 -25.69 43.29
C VAL A 505 -13.29 -25.70 44.40
N VAL A 506 -14.53 -25.40 44.02
CA VAL A 506 -15.66 -25.35 44.94
C VAL A 506 -16.07 -26.77 45.33
N GLN A 507 -16.09 -27.02 46.65
CA GLN A 507 -16.55 -28.26 47.23
C GLN A 507 -18.08 -28.24 47.35
N ARG A 508 -18.72 -29.32 46.90
CA ARG A 508 -20.18 -29.47 46.94
C ARG A 508 -20.62 -30.26 48.18
N GLU A 509 -21.83 -30.01 48.71
CA GLU A 509 -22.43 -30.84 49.78
C GLU A 509 -22.55 -32.31 49.34
N ARG A 510 -22.90 -32.53 48.05
CA ARG A 510 -22.96 -33.84 47.39
C ARG A 510 -22.53 -33.72 45.92
N GLY A 511 -21.62 -34.58 45.47
CA GLY A 511 -21.15 -34.63 44.07
C GLY A 511 -19.65 -34.35 43.92
N PRO A 512 -19.10 -34.47 42.68
CA PRO A 512 -17.72 -34.11 42.42
C PRO A 512 -17.50 -32.59 42.62
N PRO A 513 -16.28 -32.18 43.01
CA PRO A 513 -15.95 -30.77 43.14
C PRO A 513 -15.98 -30.08 41.77
N VAL A 514 -16.22 -28.77 41.76
CA VAL A 514 -16.41 -28.01 40.51
C VAL A 514 -15.41 -26.88 40.37
N PRO A 515 -14.68 -26.81 39.24
CA PRO A 515 -13.75 -25.73 38.98
C PRO A 515 -14.54 -24.43 38.78
N CYS A 516 -14.19 -23.42 39.57
CA CYS A 516 -14.80 -22.11 39.51
C CYS A 516 -13.74 -21.02 39.36
N GLU A 517 -14.12 -19.92 38.75
CA GLU A 517 -13.40 -18.65 38.85
C GLU A 517 -14.09 -17.80 39.92
N ASP A 518 -13.31 -17.23 40.84
CA ASP A 518 -13.81 -16.46 41.96
C ASP A 518 -13.23 -15.05 41.96
N SER A 519 -14.06 -14.07 41.63
CA SER A 519 -13.72 -12.64 41.61
C SER A 519 -14.23 -11.96 42.87
N MET A 520 -13.31 -11.43 43.67
CA MET A 520 -13.58 -10.83 44.97
C MET A 520 -13.14 -9.37 45.01
N THR A 521 -13.95 -8.51 45.63
CA THR A 521 -13.67 -7.08 45.81
C THR A 521 -14.01 -6.65 47.23
N VAL A 522 -13.19 -5.77 47.81
CA VAL A 522 -13.46 -5.21 49.14
C VAL A 522 -14.43 -4.03 49.07
N ARG A 523 -15.29 -3.93 50.07
CA ARG A 523 -16.08 -2.74 50.34
C ARG A 523 -15.55 -2.08 51.60
N THR A 524 -15.00 -0.88 51.46
CA THR A 524 -14.48 -0.07 52.58
C THR A 524 -15.53 0.89 53.12
N ASP A 525 -15.33 1.37 54.35
CA ASP A 525 -16.06 2.52 54.89
C ASP A 525 -15.38 3.87 54.55
N GLU A 526 -15.92 4.98 55.08
CA GLU A 526 -15.41 6.35 54.86
C GLU A 526 -14.02 6.58 55.48
N ASP A 527 -13.62 5.76 56.45
CA ASP A 527 -12.33 5.83 57.15
C ASP A 527 -11.27 4.92 56.50
N GLY A 528 -11.67 4.13 55.49
CA GLY A 528 -10.80 3.23 54.73
C GLY A 528 -10.68 1.81 55.32
N ASP A 529 -11.47 1.49 56.35
CA ASP A 529 -11.48 0.16 56.96
C ASP A 529 -12.35 -0.81 56.12
N VAL A 530 -11.87 -2.06 55.96
CA VAL A 530 -12.58 -3.09 55.19
C VAL A 530 -13.83 -3.55 55.93
N ARG A 531 -15.01 -3.33 55.34
CA ARG A 531 -16.31 -3.62 55.94
C ARG A 531 -16.89 -4.96 55.48
N ALA A 532 -16.63 -5.35 54.24
CA ALA A 532 -17.10 -6.60 53.66
C ALA A 532 -16.29 -6.98 52.41
N VAL A 533 -16.29 -8.27 52.06
CA VAL A 533 -15.78 -8.76 50.77
C VAL A 533 -16.96 -9.26 49.95
N VAL A 534 -17.14 -8.74 48.74
CA VAL A 534 -18.15 -9.24 47.80
C VAL A 534 -17.46 -10.15 46.81
N GLY A 535 -17.98 -11.36 46.62
CA GLY A 535 -17.43 -12.35 45.71
C GLY A 535 -18.45 -12.83 44.67
N VAL A 536 -17.97 -13.08 43.45
CA VAL A 536 -18.72 -13.68 42.35
C VAL A 536 -18.01 -14.96 41.93
N VAL A 537 -18.72 -16.09 42.04
CA VAL A 537 -18.27 -17.44 41.72
C VAL A 537 -18.92 -17.87 40.41
N ARG A 538 -18.09 -18.11 39.40
CA ARG A 538 -18.54 -18.60 38.11
C ARG A 538 -18.11 -20.05 37.92
N ASP A 539 -19.06 -20.93 37.59
CA ASP A 539 -18.76 -22.30 37.16
C ASP A 539 -18.11 -22.27 35.78
N VAL A 540 -16.85 -22.71 35.70
CA VAL A 540 -16.07 -22.70 34.44
C VAL A 540 -15.87 -24.10 33.89
N THR A 541 -16.66 -25.10 34.32
CA THR A 541 -16.48 -26.50 33.90
C THR A 541 -16.58 -26.66 32.38
N GLU A 542 -17.66 -26.18 31.77
CA GLU A 542 -17.87 -26.26 30.32
C GLU A 542 -16.83 -25.43 29.55
N GLN A 543 -16.51 -24.25 30.07
CA GLN A 543 -15.53 -23.35 29.47
C GLN A 543 -14.11 -23.92 29.51
N LYS A 544 -13.70 -24.57 30.60
CA LYS A 544 -12.39 -25.23 30.72
C LYS A 544 -12.31 -26.43 29.79
N ALA A 545 -13.33 -27.30 29.77
CA ALA A 545 -13.36 -28.44 28.85
C ALA A 545 -13.30 -28.01 27.37
N GLN A 546 -14.06 -26.96 26.99
CA GLN A 546 -14.03 -26.43 25.63
C GLN A 546 -12.67 -25.79 25.29
N ARG A 547 -12.05 -25.09 26.25
CA ARG A 547 -10.73 -24.47 26.06
C ARG A 547 -9.63 -25.52 25.92
N GLU A 548 -9.68 -26.59 26.71
CA GLU A 548 -8.74 -27.72 26.62
C GLU A 548 -8.88 -28.42 25.26
N MET A 549 -10.11 -28.80 24.87
CA MET A 549 -10.38 -29.40 23.55
C MET A 549 -9.90 -28.51 22.39
N LEU A 550 -10.14 -27.19 22.44
CA LEU A 550 -9.64 -26.26 21.41
C LEU A 550 -8.10 -26.17 21.42
N SER A 551 -7.48 -26.15 22.59
CA SER A 551 -6.02 -26.08 22.74
C SER A 551 -5.36 -27.34 22.17
N GLU A 552 -5.90 -28.51 22.46
CA GLU A 552 -5.42 -29.77 21.92
C GLU A 552 -5.66 -29.87 20.43
N LEU A 553 -6.82 -29.44 19.91
CA LEU A 553 -7.09 -29.40 18.47
C LEU A 553 -6.09 -28.50 17.73
N VAL A 554 -5.77 -27.31 18.28
CA VAL A 554 -4.75 -26.42 17.70
C VAL A 554 -3.36 -27.06 17.75
N THR A 555 -3.00 -27.72 18.85
CA THR A 555 -1.70 -28.37 19.02
C THR A 555 -1.56 -29.54 18.05
N SER A 556 -2.54 -30.44 18.01
CA SER A 556 -2.64 -31.55 17.06
C SER A 556 -2.61 -31.07 15.60
N SER A 557 -3.31 -29.98 15.26
CA SER A 557 -3.26 -29.40 13.92
C SER A 557 -1.87 -28.87 13.56
N ARG A 558 -1.12 -28.30 14.51
CA ARG A 558 0.27 -27.86 14.28
C ARG A 558 1.20 -29.04 14.08
N SER A 559 1.08 -30.08 14.89
CA SER A 559 1.86 -31.31 14.76
C SER A 559 1.64 -31.97 13.41
N LEU A 560 0.38 -32.09 12.98
CA LEU A 560 0.01 -32.61 11.65
C LEU A 560 0.69 -31.83 10.52
N MET A 561 0.71 -30.49 10.60
CA MET A 561 1.35 -29.64 9.57
C MET A 561 2.88 -29.75 9.51
N GLN A 562 3.51 -30.34 10.54
CA GLN A 562 4.96 -30.58 10.60
C GLN A 562 5.35 -31.99 10.13
N ALA A 563 4.39 -32.85 9.83
CA ALA A 563 4.66 -34.20 9.32
C ALA A 563 5.38 -34.16 7.97
N ARG A 564 6.25 -35.15 7.74
CA ARG A 564 7.15 -35.24 6.58
C ARG A 564 6.50 -35.94 5.39
N ASP A 565 5.62 -36.89 5.65
CA ASP A 565 4.97 -37.72 4.66
C ASP A 565 3.51 -38.04 5.06
N ARG A 566 2.77 -38.67 4.14
CA ARG A 566 1.34 -38.95 4.33
C ARG A 566 1.08 -40.01 5.39
N GLU A 567 2.02 -40.92 5.62
CA GLU A 567 1.91 -41.99 6.63
C GLU A 567 2.08 -41.42 8.04
N GLU A 568 3.06 -40.52 8.23
CA GLU A 568 3.25 -39.78 9.48
C GLU A 568 2.01 -38.92 9.80
N VAL A 569 1.39 -38.29 8.77
CA VAL A 569 0.10 -37.60 8.94
C VAL A 569 -1.00 -38.54 9.41
N ALA A 570 -1.10 -39.75 8.84
CA ALA A 570 -2.13 -40.72 9.19
C ALA A 570 -1.99 -41.22 10.64
N GLU A 571 -0.76 -41.50 11.09
CA GLU A 571 -0.49 -41.87 12.50
C GLU A 571 -0.83 -40.73 13.47
N MET A 572 -0.38 -39.52 13.15
CA MET A 572 -0.65 -38.34 13.99
C MET A 572 -2.15 -38.04 14.06
N ALA A 573 -2.89 -38.23 12.96
CA ALA A 573 -4.33 -38.02 12.93
C ALA A 573 -5.08 -39.05 13.78
N ALA A 574 -4.66 -40.32 13.78
CA ALA A 574 -5.23 -41.35 14.65
C ALA A 574 -5.04 -41.02 16.14
N ARG A 575 -3.83 -40.57 16.53
CA ARG A 575 -3.52 -40.15 17.92
C ARG A 575 -4.26 -38.87 18.31
N ALA A 576 -4.31 -37.88 17.41
CA ALA A 576 -5.00 -36.62 17.65
C ALA A 576 -6.49 -36.79 17.96
N VAL A 577 -7.16 -37.76 17.34
CA VAL A 577 -8.54 -38.10 17.69
C VAL A 577 -8.65 -38.65 19.11
N SER A 578 -7.69 -39.48 19.54
CA SER A 578 -7.62 -40.01 20.91
C SER A 578 -7.43 -38.89 21.93
N ASP A 579 -6.46 -38.02 21.67
CA ASP A 579 -6.10 -36.94 22.59
C ASP A 579 -7.25 -35.94 22.72
N VAL A 580 -7.79 -35.45 21.59
CA VAL A 580 -8.78 -34.36 21.55
C VAL A 580 -10.19 -34.80 21.93
N LEU A 581 -10.59 -36.01 21.54
CA LEU A 581 -11.97 -36.50 21.69
C LEU A 581 -12.12 -37.61 22.71
N GLY A 582 -11.02 -38.19 23.22
CA GLY A 582 -11.06 -39.28 24.19
C GLY A 582 -11.51 -40.63 23.62
N PHE A 583 -11.61 -40.78 22.29
CA PHE A 583 -11.93 -42.06 21.65
C PHE A 583 -10.66 -42.84 21.35
N ASP A 584 -10.49 -44.01 21.96
CA ASP A 584 -9.25 -44.77 21.85
C ASP A 584 -9.18 -45.66 20.60
N LEU A 585 -10.30 -45.94 19.93
CA LEU A 585 -10.37 -46.92 18.82
C LEU A 585 -10.37 -46.24 17.45
N ASN A 586 -9.20 -45.72 17.02
CA ASN A 586 -9.09 -44.92 15.80
C ASN A 586 -8.23 -45.59 14.73
N VAL A 587 -8.70 -45.52 13.48
CA VAL A 587 -7.98 -46.04 12.31
C VAL A 587 -8.08 -45.03 11.17
N VAL A 588 -6.93 -44.56 10.69
CA VAL A 588 -6.82 -43.74 9.49
C VAL A 588 -6.39 -44.61 8.32
N ARG A 589 -7.15 -44.54 7.23
CA ARG A 589 -6.88 -45.26 5.99
C ARG A 589 -6.51 -44.27 4.89
N LEU A 590 -5.45 -44.56 4.15
CA LEU A 590 -5.06 -43.77 2.97
C LEU A 590 -5.56 -44.46 1.71
N PHE A 591 -5.94 -43.65 0.72
CA PHE A 591 -6.32 -44.12 -0.60
C PHE A 591 -5.08 -44.39 -1.45
N ASP A 592 -5.01 -45.61 -1.97
CA ASP A 592 -4.06 -46.07 -2.97
C ASP A 592 -4.74 -46.06 -4.34
N ARG A 593 -4.13 -45.33 -5.30
CA ARG A 593 -4.66 -45.19 -6.66
C ARG A 593 -4.39 -46.38 -7.55
N ASP A 594 -3.33 -47.13 -7.29
CA ASP A 594 -2.90 -48.24 -8.13
C ASP A 594 -3.73 -49.49 -7.83
N GLU A 595 -4.10 -49.68 -6.56
CA GLU A 595 -4.96 -50.78 -6.12
C GLU A 595 -6.46 -50.40 -6.07
N ASP A 596 -6.79 -49.10 -6.12
CA ASP A 596 -8.14 -48.54 -5.96
C ASP A 596 -8.80 -48.90 -4.62
N ARG A 597 -8.03 -48.76 -3.53
CA ARG A 597 -8.40 -49.24 -2.19
C ARG A 597 -7.94 -48.33 -1.06
N LEU A 598 -8.65 -48.39 0.06
CA LEU A 598 -8.33 -47.71 1.31
C LEU A 598 -7.57 -48.66 2.24
N HIS A 599 -6.28 -48.39 2.47
CA HIS A 599 -5.41 -49.22 3.30
C HIS A 599 -5.14 -48.56 4.66
N PRO A 600 -5.09 -49.33 5.76
CA PRO A 600 -4.76 -48.78 7.08
C PRO A 600 -3.32 -48.23 7.08
N ALA A 601 -3.18 -46.95 7.43
CA ALA A 601 -1.90 -46.25 7.47
C ALA A 601 -1.57 -45.67 8.85
N GLY A 602 -2.59 -45.40 9.68
CA GLY A 602 -2.40 -44.95 11.06
C GLY A 602 -3.41 -45.59 12.00
N THR A 603 -2.97 -46.01 13.18
CA THR A 603 -3.82 -46.63 14.22
C THR A 603 -3.38 -46.19 15.61
N THR A 604 -4.32 -46.14 16.56
CA THR A 604 -4.00 -45.95 17.98
C THR A 604 -3.53 -47.23 18.66
N ASP A 605 -2.80 -47.10 19.76
CA ASP A 605 -2.27 -48.24 20.53
C ASP A 605 -3.38 -49.17 21.03
N ALA A 606 -4.52 -48.62 21.44
CA ALA A 606 -5.66 -49.42 21.91
C ALA A 606 -6.23 -50.37 20.85
N VAL A 607 -6.19 -50.00 19.56
CA VAL A 607 -6.59 -50.89 18.45
C VAL A 607 -5.63 -52.08 18.34
N VAL A 608 -4.33 -51.82 18.50
CA VAL A 608 -3.27 -52.83 18.42
C VAL A 608 -3.29 -53.76 19.63
N GLU A 609 -3.36 -53.21 20.85
CA GLU A 609 -3.36 -53.98 22.10
C GLU A 609 -4.55 -54.94 22.20
N ARG A 610 -5.69 -54.56 21.62
CA ARG A 610 -6.90 -55.38 21.58
C ARG A 610 -6.95 -56.36 20.42
N GLY A 611 -5.99 -56.28 19.48
CA GLY A 611 -5.94 -57.17 18.32
C GLY A 611 -7.13 -57.01 17.38
N LEU A 612 -7.67 -55.80 17.26
CA LEU A 612 -8.79 -55.52 16.37
C LEU A 612 -8.34 -55.63 14.90
N ALA A 613 -9.18 -56.23 14.06
CA ALA A 613 -8.90 -56.33 12.63
C ALA A 613 -9.02 -54.94 11.97
N THR A 614 -8.01 -54.57 11.18
CA THR A 614 -7.98 -53.33 10.40
C THR A 614 -7.99 -53.64 8.89
N PRO A 615 -9.12 -54.11 8.34
CA PRO A 615 -9.18 -54.46 6.91
C PRO A 615 -9.03 -53.23 6.01
N SER A 616 -8.50 -53.48 4.82
CA SER A 616 -8.60 -52.57 3.68
C SER A 616 -9.97 -52.68 3.02
N TYR A 617 -10.45 -51.58 2.44
CA TYR A 617 -11.77 -51.49 1.80
C TYR A 617 -11.63 -51.03 0.35
N ASP A 618 -12.50 -51.54 -0.51
CA ASP A 618 -12.69 -50.94 -1.85
C ASP A 618 -13.38 -49.58 -1.72
N VAL A 619 -13.27 -48.71 -2.74
CA VAL A 619 -13.70 -47.31 -2.65
C VAL A 619 -15.18 -47.10 -2.33
N ASP A 620 -16.06 -48.09 -2.51
CA ASP A 620 -17.50 -48.01 -2.16
C ASP A 620 -17.91 -49.00 -1.06
N GLU A 621 -16.95 -49.64 -0.38
CA GLU A 621 -17.22 -50.72 0.57
C GLU A 621 -17.24 -50.24 2.03
N GLY A 622 -18.24 -50.69 2.79
CA GLY A 622 -18.37 -50.41 4.22
C GLY A 622 -18.66 -48.94 4.54
N GLY A 623 -18.57 -48.58 5.83
CA GLY A 623 -18.64 -47.19 6.28
C GLY A 623 -17.46 -46.32 5.82
N PRO A 624 -16.20 -46.82 5.82
CA PRO A 624 -15.05 -46.05 5.36
C PRO A 624 -15.06 -45.71 3.86
N GLY A 625 -15.44 -46.65 2.98
CA GLY A 625 -15.51 -46.40 1.53
C GLY A 625 -16.59 -45.38 1.19
N ARG A 626 -17.81 -45.55 1.74
CA ARG A 626 -18.90 -44.59 1.55
C ARG A 626 -18.53 -43.17 1.97
N ALA A 627 -17.90 -43.01 3.14
CA ALA A 627 -17.46 -41.68 3.59
C ALA A 627 -16.45 -41.04 2.62
N PHE A 628 -15.55 -41.84 2.03
CA PHE A 628 -14.57 -41.36 1.05
C PHE A 628 -15.21 -40.94 -0.28
N VAL A 629 -16.12 -41.75 -0.83
CA VAL A 629 -16.75 -41.48 -2.14
C VAL A 629 -17.80 -40.39 -2.06
N ASP A 630 -18.66 -40.43 -1.03
CA ASP A 630 -19.71 -39.43 -0.85
C ASP A 630 -19.12 -38.09 -0.40
N GLY A 631 -17.92 -38.10 0.19
CA GLY A 631 -17.26 -36.90 0.73
C GLY A 631 -17.98 -36.33 1.96
N GLU A 632 -18.88 -37.11 2.56
CA GLU A 632 -19.66 -36.76 3.74
C GLU A 632 -19.32 -37.68 4.92
N MET A 633 -19.52 -37.17 6.12
CA MET A 633 -19.38 -37.95 7.34
C MET A 633 -20.46 -39.02 7.42
N VAL A 634 -20.08 -40.27 7.68
CA VAL A 634 -20.98 -41.40 7.86
C VAL A 634 -20.95 -41.81 9.33
N VAL A 635 -22.12 -41.89 9.97
CA VAL A 635 -22.27 -42.40 11.33
C VAL A 635 -22.98 -43.74 11.26
N ASP A 636 -22.31 -44.79 11.71
CA ASP A 636 -22.89 -46.11 11.90
C ASP A 636 -23.31 -46.25 13.37
N GLU A 637 -24.54 -45.78 13.65
CA GLU A 637 -25.24 -46.02 14.92
C GLU A 637 -25.80 -47.45 14.87
N GLY A 638 -25.26 -48.36 15.69
CA GLY A 638 -25.45 -49.80 15.56
C GLY A 638 -26.90 -50.23 15.27
N THR A 639 -27.16 -50.75 14.06
CA THR A 639 -28.46 -51.31 13.70
C THR A 639 -28.46 -52.84 13.75
N SER A 640 -29.24 -53.35 14.71
CA SER A 640 -29.84 -54.68 14.81
C SER A 640 -28.96 -55.87 15.21
N THR A 641 -29.26 -56.37 16.41
CA THR A 641 -29.53 -57.78 16.65
C THR A 641 -30.28 -58.36 15.43
N THR A 642 -29.60 -59.16 14.61
CA THR A 642 -30.29 -60.02 13.65
C THR A 642 -31.21 -60.96 14.44
N ALA A 643 -32.45 -61.13 13.97
CA ALA A 643 -33.47 -61.93 14.64
C ALA A 643 -33.15 -63.44 14.72
N ASP A 644 -32.02 -63.87 14.18
CA ASP A 644 -31.44 -65.19 14.40
C ASP A 644 -30.14 -65.00 15.20
N GLY A 645 -30.21 -65.22 16.51
CA GLY A 645 -29.11 -65.01 17.47
C GLY A 645 -27.89 -65.90 17.23
N SER A 646 -27.14 -65.64 16.16
CA SER A 646 -25.88 -66.29 15.82
C SER A 646 -24.77 -65.33 15.37
N GLY A 647 -24.97 -64.02 15.45
CA GLY A 647 -23.86 -63.05 15.37
C GLY A 647 -23.27 -62.87 16.78
N ASP A 648 -22.08 -63.42 17.02
CA ASP A 648 -21.34 -63.26 18.28
C ASP A 648 -20.77 -61.83 18.29
N ASP A 649 -21.21 -60.97 19.23
CA ASP A 649 -20.66 -59.61 19.46
C ASP A 649 -19.13 -59.61 19.72
N ARG A 650 -18.50 -60.79 19.80
CA ARG A 650 -17.05 -60.99 19.85
C ARG A 650 -16.33 -60.72 18.53
N GLU A 651 -16.99 -60.78 17.37
CA GLU A 651 -16.32 -60.58 16.07
C GLU A 651 -15.97 -59.11 15.79
N ASN A 652 -16.67 -58.14 16.39
CA ASN A 652 -16.42 -56.70 16.21
C ASN A 652 -15.58 -56.07 17.34
N GLY A 653 -15.03 -56.90 18.23
CA GLY A 653 -14.09 -56.46 19.27
C GLY A 653 -14.62 -55.44 20.29
N GLY A 654 -15.95 -55.31 20.42
CA GLY A 654 -16.61 -54.43 21.39
C GLY A 654 -17.08 -53.08 20.83
N VAL A 655 -16.82 -52.75 19.57
CA VAL A 655 -17.29 -51.50 18.93
C VAL A 655 -18.80 -51.58 18.67
N ARG A 656 -19.57 -50.64 19.23
CA ARG A 656 -21.05 -50.56 19.11
C ARG A 656 -21.54 -49.38 18.29
N SER A 657 -20.72 -48.35 18.12
CA SER A 657 -20.97 -47.25 17.19
C SER A 657 -19.66 -46.84 16.50
N ALA A 658 -19.76 -46.37 15.26
CA ALA A 658 -18.59 -45.92 14.49
C ALA A 658 -18.87 -44.62 13.73
N LEU A 659 -17.85 -43.77 13.63
CA LEU A 659 -17.86 -42.51 12.91
C LEU A 659 -16.77 -42.52 11.84
N HIS A 660 -17.16 -42.33 10.59
CA HIS A 660 -16.27 -42.32 9.43
C HIS A 660 -16.26 -40.94 8.78
N ILE A 661 -15.07 -40.36 8.60
CA ILE A 661 -14.90 -38.97 8.17
C ILE A 661 -13.89 -38.92 7.01
N PRO A 662 -14.25 -38.33 5.86
CA PRO A 662 -13.32 -38.21 4.74
C PRO A 662 -12.17 -37.27 5.08
N MET A 663 -10.96 -37.69 4.72
CA MET A 663 -9.75 -36.89 4.74
C MET A 663 -9.49 -36.31 3.33
N GLY A 664 -10.55 -35.73 2.74
CA GLY A 664 -10.57 -35.32 1.33
C GLY A 664 -10.25 -36.49 0.40
N VAL A 665 -9.48 -36.24 -0.67
CA VAL A 665 -9.08 -37.26 -1.65
C VAL A 665 -7.98 -38.20 -1.16
N HIS A 666 -7.52 -38.05 0.09
CA HIS A 666 -6.36 -38.78 0.60
C HIS A 666 -6.72 -40.06 1.34
N GLY A 667 -7.94 -40.19 1.84
CA GLY A 667 -8.32 -41.30 2.69
C GLY A 667 -9.50 -41.00 3.62
N THR A 668 -9.66 -41.81 4.67
CA THR A 668 -10.75 -41.71 5.65
C THR A 668 -10.26 -41.97 7.06
N ILE A 669 -10.79 -41.23 8.04
CA ILE A 669 -10.59 -41.44 9.48
C ILE A 669 -11.81 -42.20 10.02
N SER A 670 -11.58 -43.30 10.74
CA SER A 670 -12.62 -44.10 11.38
C SER A 670 -12.42 -44.09 12.89
N ILE A 671 -13.47 -43.77 13.64
CA ILE A 671 -13.49 -43.63 15.11
C ILE A 671 -14.53 -44.61 15.65
N GLY A 672 -14.15 -45.49 16.56
CA GLY A 672 -15.06 -46.45 17.19
C GLY A 672 -15.35 -46.11 18.65
N SER A 673 -16.59 -46.33 19.10
CA SER A 673 -16.96 -46.33 20.51
C SER A 673 -17.60 -47.66 20.93
N GLU A 674 -17.43 -48.02 22.20
CA GLU A 674 -18.06 -49.18 22.84
C GLU A 674 -19.50 -48.90 23.28
N ASP A 675 -19.90 -47.63 23.30
CA ASP A 675 -21.24 -47.21 23.68
C ASP A 675 -22.08 -46.89 22.43
N PRO A 676 -23.38 -47.23 22.47
CA PRO A 676 -24.30 -46.79 21.43
C PRO A 676 -24.52 -45.28 21.54
N ASP A 677 -24.57 -44.58 20.40
CA ASP A 677 -24.87 -43.15 20.28
C ASP A 677 -23.91 -42.20 21.05
N ASP A 678 -22.64 -42.58 21.19
CA ASP A 678 -21.65 -41.88 22.01
C ASP A 678 -21.10 -40.58 21.38
N PHE A 679 -21.31 -40.38 20.08
CA PHE A 679 -20.78 -39.22 19.35
C PHE A 679 -21.70 -38.00 19.44
N SER A 680 -21.36 -37.01 20.26
CA SER A 680 -22.08 -35.75 20.37
C SER A 680 -21.90 -34.86 19.14
N ASN A 681 -22.72 -33.81 19.02
CA ASN A 681 -22.54 -32.81 17.96
C ASN A 681 -21.21 -32.06 18.05
N VAL A 682 -20.64 -31.93 19.25
CA VAL A 682 -19.33 -31.30 19.46
C VAL A 682 -18.24 -32.22 18.93
N ASP A 683 -18.31 -33.52 19.25
CA ASP A 683 -17.34 -34.53 18.79
C ASP A 683 -17.32 -34.65 17.28
N ARG A 684 -18.51 -34.71 16.65
CA ARG A 684 -18.64 -34.75 15.18
C ARG A 684 -17.94 -33.55 14.53
N ARG A 685 -18.17 -32.33 15.05
CA ARG A 685 -17.55 -31.10 14.51
C ARG A 685 -16.05 -31.08 14.73
N ALA A 686 -15.58 -31.45 15.91
CA ALA A 686 -14.15 -31.47 16.22
C ALA A 686 -13.41 -32.54 15.41
N ALA A 687 -14.00 -33.72 15.23
CA ALA A 687 -13.46 -34.78 14.37
C ALA A 687 -13.38 -34.34 12.89
N GLN A 688 -14.37 -33.58 12.40
CA GLN A 688 -14.34 -33.04 11.04
C GLN A 688 -13.28 -31.94 10.84
N LEU A 689 -13.04 -31.12 11.86
CA LEU A 689 -11.93 -30.16 11.85
C LEU A 689 -10.58 -30.87 11.81
N LEU A 690 -10.38 -31.92 12.63
CA LEU A 690 -9.17 -32.74 12.61
C LEU A 690 -8.97 -33.42 11.25
N ALA A 691 -10.02 -33.98 10.65
CA ALA A 691 -9.96 -34.58 9.32
C ALA A 691 -9.58 -33.56 8.23
N THR A 692 -10.11 -32.33 8.34
CA THR A 692 -9.77 -31.24 7.41
C THR A 692 -8.30 -30.82 7.57
N SER A 693 -7.82 -30.66 8.81
CA SER A 693 -6.41 -30.37 9.09
C SER A 693 -5.49 -31.49 8.62
N ALA A 694 -5.86 -32.75 8.84
CA ALA A 694 -5.11 -33.92 8.36
C ALA A 694 -5.08 -33.98 6.83
N ALA A 695 -6.18 -33.65 6.14
CA ALA A 695 -6.22 -33.58 4.68
C ALA A 695 -5.32 -32.46 4.14
N ALA A 696 -5.29 -31.29 4.79
CA ALA A 696 -4.41 -30.19 4.43
C ALA A 696 -2.92 -30.55 4.66
N ALA A 697 -2.63 -31.21 5.78
CA ALA A 697 -1.30 -31.72 6.10
C ALA A 697 -0.84 -32.78 5.08
N ALA A 698 -1.70 -33.74 4.72
CA ALA A 698 -1.41 -34.76 3.72
C ALA A 698 -1.15 -34.15 2.34
N ASN A 699 -1.91 -33.13 1.94
CA ASN A 699 -1.66 -32.36 0.72
C ASN A 699 -0.29 -31.66 0.74
N ARG A 700 0.05 -31.00 1.86
CA ARG A 700 1.33 -30.31 2.05
C ARG A 700 2.48 -31.31 1.98
N ALA A 701 2.43 -32.39 2.76
CA ALA A 701 3.47 -33.41 2.81
C ALA A 701 3.71 -34.03 1.42
N LYS A 702 2.63 -34.36 0.69
CA LYS A 702 2.72 -34.84 -0.69
C LYS A 702 3.44 -33.85 -1.61
N ARG A 703 3.03 -32.57 -1.57
CA ARG A 703 3.62 -31.53 -2.43
C ARG A 703 5.06 -31.21 -2.07
N GLU A 704 5.41 -31.20 -0.79
CA GLU A 704 6.79 -30.99 -0.35
C GLU A 704 7.70 -32.15 -0.74
N GLN A 705 7.20 -33.39 -0.68
CA GLN A 705 7.92 -34.56 -1.19
C GLN A 705 8.14 -34.45 -2.71
N GLU A 706 7.09 -34.14 -3.47
CA GLU A 706 7.20 -33.93 -4.93
C GLU A 706 8.20 -32.82 -5.29
N VAL A 707 8.20 -31.70 -4.55
CA VAL A 707 9.14 -30.58 -4.77
C VAL A 707 10.57 -30.95 -4.37
N ARG A 708 10.75 -31.69 -3.27
CA ARG A 708 12.07 -32.17 -2.83
C ARG A 708 12.68 -33.09 -3.90
N ASP A 709 11.90 -34.07 -4.34
CA ASP A 709 12.31 -35.01 -5.39
C ASP A 709 12.60 -34.27 -6.71
N ALA A 710 11.82 -33.23 -7.05
CA ALA A 710 12.07 -32.43 -8.25
C ALA A 710 13.34 -31.59 -8.16
N ARG A 711 13.61 -30.97 -7.00
CA ARG A 711 14.83 -30.17 -6.78
C ARG A 711 16.09 -31.02 -6.82
N GLU A 712 16.09 -32.17 -6.14
CA GLU A 712 17.22 -33.10 -6.17
C GLU A 712 17.55 -33.55 -7.60
N ARG A 713 16.52 -33.78 -8.44
CA ARG A 713 16.73 -34.06 -9.87
C ARG A 713 17.36 -32.86 -10.61
N VAL A 714 16.89 -31.65 -10.39
CA VAL A 714 17.42 -30.44 -11.06
C VAL A 714 18.86 -30.16 -10.65
N ASP A 715 19.19 -30.24 -9.36
CA ASP A 715 20.54 -29.99 -8.86
C ASP A 715 21.52 -31.03 -9.44
N THR A 716 21.13 -32.31 -9.48
CA THR A 716 21.91 -33.37 -10.14
C THR A 716 22.15 -33.09 -11.63
N LEU A 717 21.14 -32.59 -12.35
CA LEU A 717 21.25 -32.23 -13.77
C LEU A 717 22.19 -31.04 -14.01
N VAL A 718 22.15 -30.03 -13.14
CA VAL A 718 22.99 -28.82 -13.26
C VAL A 718 24.45 -29.14 -12.95
N ASP A 719 24.72 -29.87 -11.87
CA ASP A 719 26.08 -30.29 -11.50
C ASP A 719 26.71 -31.13 -12.59
N ARG A 720 25.94 -32.02 -13.20
CA ARG A 720 26.35 -32.79 -14.37
C ARG A 720 26.72 -31.93 -15.56
N ILE A 721 25.83 -31.02 -15.99
CA ILE A 721 26.05 -30.18 -17.17
C ILE A 721 27.27 -29.28 -16.98
N ASN A 722 27.44 -28.69 -15.79
CA ASN A 722 28.59 -27.87 -15.48
C ASN A 722 29.89 -28.68 -15.53
N GLY A 723 29.90 -29.89 -14.96
CA GLY A 723 31.05 -30.79 -15.03
C GLY A 723 31.44 -31.14 -16.47
N LEU A 724 30.45 -31.44 -17.32
CA LEU A 724 30.70 -31.72 -18.74
C LEU A 724 31.33 -30.52 -19.47
N ILE A 725 30.79 -29.32 -19.25
CA ILE A 725 31.31 -28.10 -19.90
C ILE A 725 32.74 -27.81 -19.43
N GLU A 726 33.00 -27.80 -18.13
CA GLU A 726 34.33 -27.49 -17.58
C GLU A 726 35.40 -28.45 -18.09
N ASN A 727 35.14 -29.76 -18.03
CA ASN A 727 36.10 -30.78 -18.45
C ASN A 727 36.33 -30.75 -19.97
N THR A 728 35.27 -30.54 -20.75
CA THR A 728 35.42 -30.54 -22.21
C THR A 728 36.11 -29.25 -22.69
N VAL A 729 35.84 -28.10 -22.08
CA VAL A 729 36.56 -26.85 -22.39
C VAL A 729 38.06 -26.99 -22.11
N GLU A 730 38.45 -27.72 -21.05
CA GLU A 730 39.86 -28.00 -20.79
C GLU A 730 40.53 -28.78 -21.95
N VAL A 731 39.85 -29.81 -22.46
CA VAL A 731 40.30 -30.56 -23.65
C VAL A 731 40.42 -29.65 -24.87
N LEU A 732 39.41 -28.80 -25.13
CA LEU A 732 39.40 -27.89 -26.28
C LEU A 732 40.58 -26.91 -26.30
N VAL A 733 41.03 -26.47 -25.12
CA VAL A 733 42.14 -25.50 -24.98
C VAL A 733 43.51 -26.18 -25.01
N GLN A 734 43.62 -27.41 -24.50
CA GLN A 734 44.90 -28.10 -24.35
C GLN A 734 45.31 -28.94 -25.57
N ALA A 735 44.37 -29.36 -26.40
CA ALA A 735 44.66 -30.20 -27.56
C ALA A 735 45.57 -29.48 -28.58
N GLY A 736 46.68 -30.11 -28.95
CA GLY A 736 47.61 -29.59 -29.96
C GLY A 736 47.35 -30.12 -31.37
N THR A 737 46.50 -31.14 -31.48
CA THR A 737 46.14 -31.81 -32.73
C THR A 737 44.66 -32.16 -32.77
N ARG A 738 44.10 -32.31 -33.97
CA ARG A 738 42.71 -32.69 -34.19
C ARG A 738 42.38 -34.05 -33.58
N GLU A 739 43.26 -35.04 -33.73
CA GLU A 739 43.10 -36.38 -33.14
C GLU A 739 43.04 -36.35 -31.60
N GLU A 740 43.91 -35.54 -30.96
CA GLU A 740 43.89 -35.36 -29.50
C GLU A 740 42.60 -34.69 -29.01
N LEU A 741 42.10 -33.71 -29.78
CA LEU A 741 40.86 -33.02 -29.51
C LEU A 741 39.65 -33.96 -29.58
N GLU A 742 39.50 -34.66 -30.72
CA GLU A 742 38.35 -35.53 -30.98
C GLU A 742 38.27 -36.67 -29.97
N ARG A 743 39.40 -37.33 -29.68
CA ARG A 743 39.48 -38.39 -28.67
C ARG A 743 39.15 -37.87 -27.26
N GLY A 744 39.71 -36.73 -26.88
CA GLY A 744 39.44 -36.16 -25.55
C GLY A 744 37.97 -35.76 -25.37
N VAL A 745 37.30 -35.31 -26.43
CA VAL A 745 35.87 -34.94 -26.37
C VAL A 745 34.97 -36.15 -26.15
N VAL A 746 35.18 -37.25 -26.90
CA VAL A 746 34.38 -38.47 -26.71
C VAL A 746 34.63 -39.12 -25.34
N GLU A 747 35.88 -39.07 -24.85
CA GLU A 747 36.23 -39.54 -23.49
C GLU A 747 35.49 -38.78 -22.39
N GLN A 748 35.41 -37.43 -22.49
CA GLN A 748 34.71 -36.62 -21.48
C GLN A 748 33.19 -36.80 -21.51
N LEU A 749 32.62 -37.01 -22.69
CA LEU A 749 31.19 -37.29 -22.84
C LEU A 749 30.83 -38.62 -22.15
N VAL A 750 31.57 -39.69 -22.43
CA VAL A 750 31.31 -41.02 -21.84
C VAL A 750 31.60 -41.06 -20.35
N ALA A 751 32.57 -40.27 -19.85
CA ALA A 751 32.82 -40.15 -18.42
C ALA A 751 31.67 -39.50 -17.63
N THR A 752 30.65 -38.96 -18.31
CA THR A 752 29.53 -38.23 -17.71
C THR A 752 28.22 -39.00 -17.85
N ASP A 753 27.69 -39.54 -16.74
CA ASP A 753 26.37 -40.21 -16.71
C ASP A 753 25.25 -39.27 -17.20
N PRO A 754 24.47 -39.56 -18.24
CA PRO A 754 24.00 -40.89 -18.59
C PRO A 754 24.52 -41.36 -19.97
N TYR A 755 25.58 -40.73 -20.50
CA TYR A 755 26.08 -41.05 -21.84
C TYR A 755 26.90 -42.33 -21.78
N ALA A 756 26.48 -43.34 -22.53
CA ALA A 756 27.09 -44.67 -22.48
C ALA A 756 28.10 -44.90 -23.62
N PHE A 757 27.97 -44.17 -24.72
CA PHE A 757 28.84 -44.29 -25.89
C PHE A 757 28.82 -42.99 -26.70
N ALA A 758 29.96 -42.60 -27.27
CA ALA A 758 30.04 -41.45 -28.18
C ALA A 758 31.07 -41.69 -29.29
N TRP A 759 30.84 -41.12 -30.47
CA TRP A 759 31.81 -41.15 -31.58
C TRP A 759 31.73 -39.89 -32.45
N ILE A 760 32.84 -39.53 -33.07
CA ILE A 760 32.95 -38.42 -34.03
C ILE A 760 33.21 -39.00 -35.42
N GLY A 761 32.34 -38.65 -36.37
CA GLY A 761 32.47 -38.95 -37.78
C GLY A 761 33.10 -37.80 -38.56
N GLN A 762 34.06 -38.12 -39.42
CA GLN A 762 34.68 -37.19 -40.36
C GLN A 762 34.19 -37.47 -41.79
N PRO A 763 33.86 -36.44 -42.57
CA PRO A 763 33.56 -36.59 -43.98
C PRO A 763 34.86 -36.79 -44.78
N ASP A 764 34.93 -37.85 -45.58
CA ASP A 764 35.88 -38.01 -46.68
C ASP A 764 35.22 -37.47 -47.95
N LEU A 765 35.59 -36.24 -48.33
CA LEU A 765 35.05 -35.54 -49.49
C LEU A 765 35.47 -36.19 -50.83
N ALA A 766 36.61 -36.89 -50.86
CA ALA A 766 37.07 -37.58 -52.06
C ALA A 766 36.29 -38.87 -52.34
N ALA A 767 35.84 -39.56 -51.29
CA ALA A 767 35.06 -40.78 -51.38
C ALA A 767 33.54 -40.58 -51.26
N ASP A 768 33.09 -39.38 -50.85
CA ASP A 768 31.71 -39.07 -50.44
C ASP A 768 31.19 -39.98 -49.33
N ARG A 769 32.02 -40.18 -48.29
CA ARG A 769 31.72 -41.08 -47.17
C ARG A 769 31.95 -40.42 -45.82
N VAL A 770 31.35 -40.99 -44.78
CA VAL A 770 31.61 -40.62 -43.38
C VAL A 770 32.28 -41.79 -42.69
N GLU A 771 33.45 -41.55 -42.12
CA GLU A 771 34.24 -42.53 -41.37
C GLU A 771 34.39 -42.09 -39.92
N ALA A 772 34.40 -43.05 -38.99
CA ALA A 772 34.59 -42.74 -37.58
C ALA A 772 36.07 -42.40 -37.31
N ALA A 773 36.32 -41.22 -36.75
CA ALA A 773 37.66 -40.74 -36.43
C ALA A 773 38.05 -40.99 -34.97
N ALA A 774 37.08 -40.87 -34.05
CA ALA A 774 37.26 -41.16 -32.63
C ALA A 774 35.98 -41.72 -32.02
N TRP A 775 36.10 -42.59 -31.03
CA TRP A 775 34.97 -43.13 -30.28
C TRP A 775 35.40 -43.53 -28.85
N ASP A 776 34.45 -43.59 -27.94
CA ASP A 776 34.61 -44.13 -26.59
C ASP A 776 33.27 -44.70 -26.07
N GLY A 777 33.33 -45.61 -25.08
CA GLY A 777 32.16 -46.23 -24.46
C GLY A 777 32.32 -47.74 -24.18
N ASP A 778 31.69 -48.23 -23.10
CA ASP A 778 31.76 -49.64 -22.68
C ASP A 778 30.65 -50.49 -23.33
N VAL A 779 30.60 -50.48 -24.68
CA VAL A 779 29.61 -51.22 -25.48
C VAL A 779 30.34 -51.93 -26.65
N PRO A 780 30.88 -53.16 -26.43
CA PRO A 780 31.79 -53.83 -27.38
C PRO A 780 31.18 -54.11 -28.77
N GLU A 781 29.88 -54.39 -28.83
CA GLU A 781 29.15 -54.61 -30.07
C GLU A 781 29.09 -53.35 -30.92
N LEU A 782 28.91 -52.18 -30.28
CA LEU A 782 28.85 -50.89 -30.94
C LEU A 782 30.25 -50.40 -31.30
N GLU A 783 31.25 -50.62 -30.45
CA GLU A 783 32.66 -50.31 -30.73
C GLU A 783 33.13 -50.95 -32.05
N SER A 784 32.88 -52.26 -32.21
CA SER A 784 33.24 -53.01 -33.42
C SER A 784 32.52 -52.49 -34.67
N ALA A 785 31.26 -52.03 -34.52
CA ALA A 785 30.46 -51.48 -35.60
C ALA A 785 30.92 -50.07 -36.00
N VAL A 786 31.34 -49.25 -35.03
CA VAL A 786 31.86 -47.89 -35.25
C VAL A 786 33.27 -47.92 -35.85
N GLU A 787 34.16 -48.81 -35.38
CA GLU A 787 35.53 -48.95 -35.91
C GLU A 787 35.53 -49.33 -37.41
N SER A 788 34.53 -50.10 -37.86
CA SER A 788 34.37 -50.49 -39.26
C SER A 788 33.37 -49.63 -40.04
N LEU A 789 32.93 -48.52 -39.45
CA LEU A 789 31.92 -47.63 -40.02
C LEU A 789 32.48 -46.88 -41.22
N SER A 790 31.78 -47.00 -42.34
CA SER A 790 32.05 -46.22 -43.54
C SER A 790 30.73 -46.03 -44.28
N LEU A 791 30.08 -44.90 -44.03
CA LEU A 791 28.74 -44.58 -44.52
C LEU A 791 28.85 -43.85 -45.86
N ASP A 792 28.18 -44.32 -46.91
CA ASP A 792 28.00 -43.55 -48.15
C ASP A 792 27.05 -42.39 -47.88
N ARG A 793 27.49 -41.14 -48.05
CA ARG A 793 26.76 -39.96 -47.56
C ARG A 793 25.41 -39.80 -48.26
N ALA A 794 25.37 -39.99 -49.58
CA ALA A 794 24.15 -39.89 -50.37
C ALA A 794 23.14 -41.01 -50.03
N ALA A 795 23.60 -42.27 -49.96
CA ALA A 795 22.74 -43.39 -49.64
C ALA A 795 22.25 -43.38 -48.19
N ALA A 796 23.09 -42.93 -47.25
CA ALA A 796 22.72 -42.80 -45.83
C ALA A 796 21.68 -41.68 -45.63
N ARG A 797 21.78 -40.57 -46.37
CA ARG A 797 20.76 -39.51 -46.37
C ARG A 797 19.41 -40.02 -46.86
N ASP A 798 19.39 -40.76 -47.96
CA ASP A 798 18.17 -41.36 -48.50
C ASP A 798 17.55 -42.41 -47.55
N GLY A 799 18.40 -43.05 -46.73
CA GLY A 799 18.01 -43.95 -45.65
C GLY A 799 17.57 -43.27 -44.34
N ALA A 800 17.57 -41.94 -44.30
CA ALA A 800 17.30 -41.13 -43.11
C ALA A 800 18.21 -41.44 -41.91
N ASP A 801 19.49 -41.71 -42.16
CA ASP A 801 20.49 -41.90 -41.12
C ASP A 801 20.73 -40.58 -40.35
N PRO A 802 20.54 -40.54 -39.01
CA PRO A 802 20.68 -39.32 -38.22
C PRO A 802 22.05 -38.64 -38.34
N ALA A 803 23.14 -39.40 -38.48
CA ALA A 803 24.49 -38.84 -38.61
C ALA A 803 24.69 -38.20 -40.00
N ALA A 804 24.17 -38.82 -41.06
CA ALA A 804 24.22 -38.28 -42.41
C ALA A 804 23.31 -37.05 -42.59
N LEU A 805 22.12 -37.05 -41.97
CA LEU A 805 21.20 -35.91 -41.99
C LEU A 805 21.80 -34.70 -41.29
N ALA A 806 22.39 -34.89 -40.10
CA ALA A 806 23.04 -33.81 -39.37
C ALA A 806 24.17 -33.13 -40.17
N LEU A 807 24.93 -33.92 -40.94
CA LEU A 807 25.98 -33.39 -41.82
C LEU A 807 25.45 -32.68 -43.08
N ASP A 808 24.25 -33.01 -43.56
CA ASP A 808 23.68 -32.45 -44.80
C ASP A 808 22.89 -31.17 -44.55
N ASP A 809 22.10 -31.13 -43.47
CA ASP A 809 21.25 -29.99 -43.13
C ASP A 809 21.80 -29.09 -42.01
N GLU A 810 22.92 -29.48 -41.40
CA GLU A 810 23.60 -28.75 -40.32
C GLU A 810 22.71 -28.55 -39.08
N THR A 811 21.76 -29.45 -38.84
CA THR A 811 20.89 -29.46 -37.66
C THR A 811 21.08 -30.70 -36.79
N ILE A 812 20.57 -30.63 -35.57
CA ILE A 812 20.63 -31.74 -34.61
C ILE A 812 19.51 -32.72 -34.91
N HIS A 813 19.85 -34.00 -34.96
CA HIS A 813 18.88 -35.09 -35.13
C HIS A 813 18.86 -35.98 -33.90
N ILE A 814 17.66 -36.26 -33.39
CA ILE A 814 17.45 -37.03 -32.16
C ILE A 814 16.56 -38.22 -32.49
N VAL A 815 16.90 -39.35 -31.89
CA VAL A 815 16.07 -40.56 -31.90
C VAL A 815 15.76 -40.89 -30.44
N ASP A 816 14.55 -40.54 -30.00
CA ASP A 816 14.10 -40.70 -28.61
C ASP A 816 13.89 -42.17 -28.21
N ASP A 817 13.59 -43.02 -29.20
CA ASP A 817 13.56 -44.48 -29.06
C ASP A 817 14.36 -45.12 -30.20
N LEU A 818 15.52 -45.69 -29.86
CA LEU A 818 16.40 -46.35 -30.83
C LEU A 818 15.76 -47.57 -31.53
N ALA A 819 14.60 -48.05 -31.06
CA ALA A 819 13.80 -49.03 -31.80
C ALA A 819 13.35 -48.51 -33.19
N ASP A 820 13.27 -47.20 -33.37
CA ASP A 820 12.89 -46.53 -34.62
C ASP A 820 14.09 -46.25 -35.55
N ALA A 821 15.31 -46.64 -35.17
CA ALA A 821 16.52 -46.38 -35.96
C ALA A 821 16.50 -47.11 -37.32
N PRO A 822 17.12 -46.54 -38.38
CA PRO A 822 17.14 -47.16 -39.71
C PRO A 822 17.78 -48.57 -39.70
N ALA A 823 17.09 -49.55 -40.29
CA ALA A 823 17.53 -50.94 -40.29
C ALA A 823 18.88 -51.11 -41.02
N GLY A 824 19.84 -51.75 -40.37
CA GLY A 824 21.20 -51.96 -40.91
C GLY A 824 22.16 -50.79 -40.72
N SER A 825 21.74 -49.71 -40.04
CA SER A 825 22.62 -48.65 -39.57
C SER A 825 23.40 -49.06 -38.31
N VAL A 826 24.44 -48.30 -37.96
CA VAL A 826 25.16 -48.44 -36.70
C VAL A 826 24.26 -48.18 -35.48
N HIS A 827 23.21 -47.36 -35.66
CA HIS A 827 22.25 -47.02 -34.63
C HIS A 827 21.32 -48.21 -34.28
N ALA A 828 21.00 -49.06 -35.26
CA ALA A 828 20.26 -50.31 -34.99
C ALA A 828 21.09 -51.28 -34.13
N VAL A 829 22.42 -51.31 -34.31
CA VAL A 829 23.32 -52.09 -33.45
C VAL A 829 23.34 -51.53 -32.02
N ALA A 830 23.27 -50.21 -31.86
CA ALA A 830 23.16 -49.57 -30.55
C ALA A 830 21.87 -50.00 -29.81
N HIS A 831 20.73 -50.10 -30.51
CA HIS A 831 19.48 -50.63 -29.94
C HIS A 831 19.64 -52.09 -29.48
N GLU A 832 20.20 -52.95 -30.34
CA GLU A 832 20.44 -54.37 -30.02
C GLU A 832 21.39 -54.55 -28.82
N ALA A 833 22.30 -53.60 -28.61
CA ALA A 833 23.21 -53.55 -27.46
C ALA A 833 22.57 -52.98 -26.18
N GLY A 834 21.30 -52.58 -26.21
CA GLY A 834 20.54 -52.14 -25.03
C GLY A 834 20.56 -50.63 -24.77
N LEU A 835 20.90 -49.81 -25.77
CA LEU A 835 20.79 -48.35 -25.70
C LEU A 835 19.38 -47.90 -26.10
N GLY A 836 18.91 -46.82 -25.48
CA GLY A 836 17.52 -46.34 -25.57
C GLY A 836 17.32 -45.15 -26.51
N SER A 837 18.28 -44.22 -26.59
CA SER A 837 18.17 -43.03 -27.43
C SER A 837 19.52 -42.54 -27.96
N MET A 838 19.51 -41.69 -28.98
CA MET A 838 20.72 -41.04 -29.52
C MET A 838 20.49 -39.58 -29.95
N ILE A 839 21.59 -38.84 -30.02
CA ILE A 839 21.65 -37.49 -30.61
C ILE A 839 22.84 -37.40 -31.57
N ALA A 840 22.60 -36.88 -32.77
CA ALA A 840 23.62 -36.52 -33.76
C ALA A 840 23.74 -35.00 -33.83
N VAL A 841 24.94 -34.49 -33.55
CA VAL A 841 25.25 -33.05 -33.47
C VAL A 841 26.27 -32.69 -34.55
N PRO A 842 25.96 -31.77 -35.46
CA PRO A 842 26.91 -31.33 -36.48
C PRO A 842 28.03 -30.48 -35.89
N LEU A 843 29.24 -30.66 -36.40
CA LEU A 843 30.43 -29.89 -36.03
C LEU A 843 30.66 -28.79 -37.07
N THR A 844 29.93 -27.68 -36.94
CA THR A 844 29.98 -26.57 -37.91
C THR A 844 30.65 -25.32 -37.34
N TYR A 845 31.44 -24.65 -38.16
CA TYR A 845 32.00 -23.33 -37.89
C TYR A 845 31.83 -22.44 -39.13
N LYS A 846 31.07 -21.34 -38.98
CA LYS A 846 30.55 -20.55 -40.12
C LYS A 846 29.83 -21.48 -41.11
N ASP A 847 30.22 -21.47 -42.39
CA ASP A 847 29.63 -22.28 -43.47
C ASP A 847 30.43 -23.58 -43.75
N ALA A 848 31.38 -23.96 -42.87
CA ALA A 848 32.20 -25.16 -43.00
C ALA A 848 31.79 -26.24 -41.98
N SER A 849 31.59 -27.47 -42.48
CA SER A 849 31.24 -28.65 -41.68
C SER A 849 32.46 -29.56 -41.52
N TYR A 850 32.88 -29.77 -40.28
CA TYR A 850 34.08 -30.54 -39.93
C TYR A 850 33.78 -32.00 -39.59
N GLY A 851 32.51 -32.35 -39.34
CA GLY A 851 32.12 -33.68 -38.89
C GLY A 851 30.80 -33.73 -38.14
N VAL A 852 30.49 -34.89 -37.56
CA VAL A 852 29.30 -35.13 -36.73
C VAL A 852 29.68 -35.85 -35.45
N LEU A 853 29.16 -35.39 -34.33
CA LEU A 853 29.28 -36.03 -33.03
C LEU A 853 28.00 -36.79 -32.72
N CYS A 854 28.08 -38.10 -32.54
CA CYS A 854 26.97 -38.94 -32.13
C CYS A 854 27.15 -39.38 -30.67
N VAL A 855 26.11 -39.21 -29.85
CA VAL A 855 26.10 -39.58 -28.43
C VAL A 855 24.89 -40.47 -28.13
N TYR A 856 25.07 -41.50 -27.32
CA TYR A 856 24.04 -42.48 -26.96
C TYR A 856 23.80 -42.56 -25.46
N ALA A 857 22.56 -42.83 -25.08
CA ALA A 857 22.15 -43.03 -23.70
C ALA A 857 21.32 -44.32 -23.51
N PRO A 858 21.39 -45.00 -22.35
CA PRO A 858 20.62 -46.21 -22.06
C PRO A 858 19.11 -45.97 -21.95
N ALA A 859 18.70 -44.78 -21.52
CA ALA A 859 17.29 -44.43 -21.38
C ALA A 859 16.68 -43.99 -22.73
N THR A 860 15.41 -44.29 -22.93
CA THR A 860 14.59 -43.64 -23.96
C THR A 860 14.34 -42.18 -23.55
N ASP A 861 14.27 -41.26 -24.51
CA ASP A 861 14.03 -39.82 -24.29
C ASP A 861 15.05 -39.19 -23.32
N ALA A 862 16.33 -39.55 -23.47
CA ALA A 862 17.39 -39.09 -22.58
C ALA A 862 17.94 -37.69 -22.91
N PHE A 863 17.53 -37.10 -24.04
CA PHE A 863 18.09 -35.85 -24.57
C PHE A 863 17.05 -34.73 -24.55
N ALA A 864 16.75 -34.22 -23.36
CA ALA A 864 15.81 -33.12 -23.20
C ALA A 864 16.35 -31.81 -23.80
N ASP A 865 15.47 -30.81 -24.03
CA ASP A 865 15.82 -29.51 -24.63
C ASP A 865 17.11 -28.87 -24.07
N ARG A 866 17.36 -29.04 -22.76
CA ARG A 866 18.56 -28.48 -22.10
C ARG A 866 19.84 -29.20 -22.52
N GLU A 867 19.82 -30.52 -22.67
CA GLU A 867 20.97 -31.31 -23.13
C GLU A 867 21.28 -31.03 -24.59
N GLN A 868 20.24 -30.87 -25.41
CA GLN A 868 20.39 -30.48 -26.82
C GLN A 868 21.12 -29.14 -26.95
N VAL A 869 20.76 -28.13 -26.15
CA VAL A 869 21.43 -26.82 -26.15
C VAL A 869 22.90 -26.94 -25.75
N VAL A 870 23.22 -27.75 -24.73
CA VAL A 870 24.59 -27.94 -24.25
C VAL A 870 25.43 -28.68 -25.30
N LEU A 871 24.93 -29.78 -25.85
CA LEU A 871 25.63 -30.58 -26.86
C LEU A 871 25.78 -29.80 -28.17
N SER A 872 24.80 -28.97 -28.56
CA SER A 872 24.91 -28.02 -29.68
C SER A 872 26.03 -27.00 -29.47
N ALA A 873 26.10 -26.41 -28.28
CA ALA A 873 27.16 -25.47 -27.94
C ALA A 873 28.53 -26.16 -27.95
N LEU A 874 28.59 -27.41 -27.47
CA LEU A 874 29.80 -28.21 -27.52
C LEU A 874 30.22 -28.51 -28.97
N GLY A 875 29.31 -28.92 -29.84
CA GLY A 875 29.60 -29.19 -31.26
C GLY A 875 30.24 -27.99 -31.97
N ARG A 876 29.69 -26.78 -31.74
CA ARG A 876 30.27 -25.52 -32.25
C ARG A 876 31.64 -25.21 -31.64
N ALA A 877 31.83 -25.49 -30.35
CA ALA A 877 33.09 -25.24 -29.67
C ALA A 877 34.20 -26.20 -30.16
N VAL A 878 33.86 -27.47 -30.40
CA VAL A 878 34.73 -28.47 -31.02
C VAL A 878 35.11 -28.02 -32.44
N ALA A 879 34.13 -27.65 -33.28
CA ALA A 879 34.38 -27.18 -34.64
C ALA A 879 35.29 -25.95 -34.68
N ASN A 880 35.09 -24.99 -33.78
CA ASN A 880 35.96 -23.81 -33.66
C ASN A 880 37.39 -24.19 -33.25
N ALA A 881 37.56 -25.14 -32.32
CA ALA A 881 38.87 -25.62 -31.91
C ALA A 881 39.58 -26.39 -33.04
N VAL A 882 38.86 -27.23 -33.80
CA VAL A 882 39.38 -27.89 -35.02
C VAL A 882 39.88 -26.85 -36.00
N ASN A 883 39.05 -25.85 -36.34
CA ASN A 883 39.43 -24.77 -37.25
C ASN A 883 40.66 -23.98 -36.77
N ALA A 884 40.76 -23.70 -35.47
CA ALA A 884 41.90 -22.99 -34.90
C ALA A 884 43.21 -23.81 -34.96
N ILE A 885 43.14 -25.12 -34.73
CA ILE A 885 44.27 -26.05 -34.85
C ILE A 885 44.73 -26.15 -36.31
N GLU A 886 43.81 -26.25 -37.26
CA GLU A 886 44.10 -26.32 -38.70
C GLU A 886 44.65 -24.97 -39.23
N SER A 887 44.04 -23.84 -38.87
CA SER A 887 44.50 -22.49 -39.25
C SER A 887 45.87 -22.13 -38.67
N GLY A 888 46.16 -22.56 -37.43
CA GLY A 888 47.45 -22.32 -36.77
C GLY A 888 48.63 -23.06 -37.42
N ARG A 889 48.38 -24.18 -38.12
CA ARG A 889 49.40 -24.96 -38.84
C ARG A 889 49.89 -24.28 -40.12
N ILE A 890 49.19 -23.29 -40.66
CA ILE A 890 49.56 -22.54 -41.88
C ILE A 890 50.86 -21.73 -41.71
N LEU A 891 51.13 -21.23 -40.50
CA LEU A 891 52.34 -20.46 -40.20
C LEU A 891 53.57 -21.33 -39.85
N SER A 892 53.40 -22.64 -39.70
CA SER A 892 54.46 -23.56 -39.23
C SER A 892 54.76 -24.75 -40.13
N THR A 893 54.05 -24.92 -41.25
CA THR A 893 54.24 -26.09 -42.13
C THR A 893 55.24 -25.77 -43.25
N ASP A 894 56.27 -26.60 -43.39
CA ASP A 894 57.38 -26.39 -44.33
C ASP A 894 56.98 -26.57 -45.80
N ARG A 895 55.75 -27.02 -46.12
CA ARG A 895 55.26 -27.31 -47.48
C ARG A 895 54.02 -26.48 -47.82
N VAL A 896 54.07 -25.76 -48.93
CA VAL A 896 52.96 -24.98 -49.49
C VAL A 896 52.65 -25.42 -50.93
N VAL A 897 51.40 -25.26 -51.33
CA VAL A 897 50.91 -25.47 -52.69
C VAL A 897 50.76 -24.10 -53.36
N GLU A 898 51.53 -23.83 -54.40
CA GLU A 898 51.35 -22.68 -55.27
C GLU A 898 50.39 -23.06 -56.40
N LEU A 899 49.27 -22.34 -56.51
CA LEU A 899 48.27 -22.52 -57.55
C LEU A 899 48.29 -21.28 -58.46
N GLU A 900 48.38 -21.52 -59.77
CA GLU A 900 48.31 -20.48 -60.78
C GLU A 900 47.12 -20.77 -61.69
N PHE A 901 46.19 -19.82 -61.82
CA PHE A 901 45.05 -19.93 -62.73
C PHE A 901 44.78 -18.61 -63.45
N THR A 902 44.19 -18.70 -64.62
CA THR A 902 43.75 -17.54 -65.41
C THR A 902 42.24 -17.49 -65.46
N VAL A 903 41.67 -16.29 -65.36
CA VAL A 903 40.23 -16.06 -65.46
C VAL A 903 39.97 -15.12 -66.63
N ARG A 904 39.12 -15.55 -67.54
CA ARG A 904 38.67 -14.78 -68.72
C ARG A 904 37.21 -14.34 -68.56
N ASP A 905 36.94 -13.65 -67.47
CA ASP A 905 35.61 -13.17 -67.15
C ASP A 905 35.57 -11.64 -67.15
N SER A 906 34.56 -11.06 -67.80
CA SER A 906 34.31 -9.62 -67.80
C SER A 906 33.79 -9.10 -66.45
N ASP A 907 33.52 -9.97 -65.49
CA ASP A 907 33.11 -9.57 -64.15
C ASP A 907 34.31 -9.29 -63.21
N LEU A 908 35.54 -9.68 -63.61
CA LEU A 908 36.75 -9.34 -62.86
C LEU A 908 37.34 -7.98 -63.26
N LEU A 909 37.61 -7.16 -62.24
CA LEU A 909 38.18 -5.81 -62.39
C LEU A 909 39.46 -5.79 -63.24
N PHE A 910 40.45 -6.64 -62.95
CA PHE A 910 41.72 -6.66 -63.67
C PHE A 910 41.56 -7.06 -65.15
N GLY A 911 40.71 -8.06 -65.43
CA GLY A 911 40.40 -8.49 -66.79
C GLY A 911 39.70 -7.39 -67.59
N ARG A 912 38.67 -6.74 -67.01
CA ARG A 912 37.99 -5.60 -67.64
C ARG A 912 38.92 -4.43 -67.93
N LEU A 913 39.69 -4.01 -66.93
CA LEU A 913 40.55 -2.82 -67.04
C LEU A 913 41.61 -3.04 -68.12
N SER A 914 42.25 -4.21 -68.16
CA SER A 914 43.23 -4.53 -69.20
C SER A 914 42.59 -4.57 -70.60
N ALA A 915 41.39 -5.15 -70.74
CA ALA A 915 40.69 -5.23 -72.03
C ALA A 915 40.25 -3.86 -72.58
N GLN A 916 39.85 -2.93 -71.70
CA GLN A 916 39.36 -1.60 -72.11
C GLN A 916 40.48 -0.61 -72.40
N THR A 917 41.64 -0.76 -71.74
CA THR A 917 42.76 0.18 -71.84
C THR A 917 43.93 -0.33 -72.68
N ASP A 918 43.91 -1.62 -73.07
CA ASP A 918 45.06 -2.32 -73.69
C ASP A 918 46.34 -2.29 -72.82
N ALA A 919 46.17 -2.03 -71.51
CA ALA A 919 47.25 -1.91 -70.55
C ALA A 919 47.57 -3.24 -69.88
N ALA A 920 48.86 -3.42 -69.56
CA ALA A 920 49.31 -4.50 -68.71
C ALA A 920 49.19 -4.07 -67.24
N LEU A 921 48.42 -4.81 -66.44
CA LEU A 921 48.19 -4.52 -65.03
C LEU A 921 48.97 -5.49 -64.14
N ASP A 922 49.54 -4.97 -63.04
CA ASP A 922 50.25 -5.75 -62.03
C ASP A 922 49.88 -5.27 -60.62
N LEU A 923 49.40 -6.18 -59.78
CA LEU A 923 49.07 -5.89 -58.38
C LEU A 923 50.37 -5.74 -57.57
N THR A 924 50.68 -4.51 -57.19
CA THR A 924 51.88 -4.16 -56.40
C THR A 924 51.68 -4.41 -54.90
N GLY A 925 50.44 -4.39 -54.43
CA GLY A 925 50.12 -4.73 -53.04
C GLY A 925 48.64 -4.54 -52.70
N SER A 926 48.23 -5.10 -51.57
CA SER A 926 46.85 -4.98 -51.06
C SER A 926 46.86 -4.73 -49.55
N VAL A 927 45.94 -3.91 -49.07
CA VAL A 927 45.78 -3.56 -47.65
C VAL A 927 44.29 -3.66 -47.29
N HIS A 928 43.98 -4.43 -46.26
CA HIS A 928 42.63 -4.48 -45.70
C HIS A 928 42.41 -3.27 -44.80
N GLU A 929 41.34 -2.51 -45.04
CA GLU A 929 40.94 -1.41 -44.19
C GLU A 929 40.12 -1.92 -42.99
N SER A 930 39.99 -1.09 -41.96
CA SER A 930 39.31 -1.49 -40.70
C SER A 930 37.81 -1.66 -40.87
N ASP A 931 37.24 -1.17 -41.96
CA ASP A 931 35.83 -1.27 -42.33
C ASP A 931 35.51 -2.50 -43.20
N GLY A 932 36.51 -3.33 -43.48
CA GLY A 932 36.38 -4.54 -44.31
C GLY A 932 36.68 -4.32 -45.79
N SER A 933 36.83 -3.08 -46.27
CA SER A 933 37.14 -2.83 -47.68
C SER A 933 38.60 -3.16 -48.01
N LEU A 934 38.85 -3.58 -49.26
CA LEU A 934 40.18 -3.93 -49.74
C LEU A 934 40.76 -2.79 -50.58
N ARG A 935 41.88 -2.20 -50.13
CA ARG A 935 42.65 -1.24 -50.94
C ARG A 935 43.72 -1.97 -51.75
N LEU A 936 43.65 -1.87 -53.06
CA LEU A 936 44.59 -2.42 -54.03
C LEU A 936 45.52 -1.31 -54.55
N TYR A 937 46.81 -1.62 -54.67
CA TYR A 937 47.81 -0.79 -55.36
C TYR A 937 48.19 -1.46 -56.66
N VAL A 938 47.83 -0.87 -57.79
CA VAL A 938 47.95 -1.49 -59.11
C VAL A 938 48.82 -0.63 -60.03
N ALA A 939 49.85 -1.24 -60.60
CA ALA A 939 50.65 -0.64 -61.65
C ALA A 939 50.06 -1.00 -63.01
N ALA A 940 49.87 0.00 -63.87
CA ALA A 940 49.36 -0.12 -65.21
C ALA A 940 50.40 0.41 -66.20
N SER A 941 50.93 -0.46 -67.05
CA SER A 941 51.89 -0.11 -68.10
C SER A 941 51.20 0.01 -69.45
N GLY A 942 51.47 1.09 -70.16
CA GLY A 942 50.86 1.40 -71.47
C GLY A 942 49.54 2.15 -71.40
N ALA A 943 49.17 2.72 -70.25
CA ALA A 943 47.89 3.38 -70.02
C ALA A 943 47.98 4.91 -69.91
N ASP A 944 46.91 5.61 -70.28
CA ASP A 944 46.72 7.03 -69.95
C ASP A 944 45.96 7.15 -68.61
N ALA A 945 46.52 7.94 -67.67
CA ALA A 945 45.94 8.10 -66.33
C ALA A 945 44.51 8.66 -66.36
N GLY A 946 44.19 9.55 -67.31
CA GLY A 946 42.84 10.13 -67.43
C GLY A 946 41.81 9.14 -67.99
N GLU A 947 42.23 8.24 -68.87
CA GLU A 947 41.39 7.14 -69.36
C GLU A 947 41.12 6.10 -68.26
N LEU A 948 42.14 5.72 -67.50
CA LEU A 948 42.01 4.83 -66.34
C LEU A 948 41.08 5.39 -65.25
N GLU A 949 41.25 6.65 -64.87
CA GLU A 949 40.40 7.30 -63.87
C GLU A 949 38.93 7.35 -64.31
N SER A 950 38.67 7.59 -65.61
CA SER A 950 37.31 7.61 -66.14
C SER A 950 36.66 6.22 -66.14
N ILE A 951 37.42 5.16 -66.37
CA ILE A 951 36.91 3.79 -66.36
C ILE A 951 36.64 3.35 -64.91
N LEU A 952 37.59 3.59 -64.00
CA LEU A 952 37.48 3.23 -62.59
C LEU A 952 36.33 3.96 -61.89
N ALA A 953 36.08 5.23 -62.22
CA ALA A 953 34.95 5.99 -61.64
C ALA A 953 33.57 5.49 -62.10
N GLY A 954 33.51 4.67 -63.16
CA GLY A 954 32.28 4.09 -63.68
C GLY A 954 32.13 2.59 -63.44
N ASP A 955 33.05 1.98 -62.67
CA ASP A 955 33.05 0.54 -62.39
C ASP A 955 32.34 0.26 -61.05
N ASP A 956 31.35 -0.64 -61.08
CA ASP A 956 30.51 -0.95 -59.90
C ASP A 956 31.29 -1.64 -58.76
N ALA A 957 32.45 -2.24 -59.04
CA ALA A 957 33.27 -2.91 -58.03
C ALA A 957 34.26 -1.97 -57.31
N VAL A 958 34.35 -0.69 -57.75
CA VAL A 958 35.33 0.28 -57.26
C VAL A 958 34.61 1.39 -56.49
N THR A 959 34.80 1.43 -55.17
CA THR A 959 34.24 2.46 -54.30
C THR A 959 34.99 3.79 -54.45
N SER A 960 36.31 3.73 -54.67
CA SER A 960 37.12 4.91 -54.99
C SER A 960 38.44 4.53 -55.67
N ALA A 961 38.98 5.40 -56.52
CA ALA A 961 40.29 5.23 -57.12
C ALA A 961 41.07 6.55 -57.17
N THR A 962 42.39 6.49 -56.94
CA THR A 962 43.29 7.64 -56.98
C THR A 962 44.59 7.29 -57.67
N THR A 963 44.99 8.08 -58.66
CA THR A 963 46.32 7.96 -59.29
C THR A 963 47.40 8.50 -58.34
N ILE A 964 48.40 7.66 -58.03
CA ILE A 964 49.52 7.98 -57.13
C ILE A 964 50.73 8.47 -57.93
N VAL A 965 51.03 7.80 -59.05
CA VAL A 965 52.16 8.14 -59.93
C VAL A 965 51.70 8.04 -61.38
N ASP A 966 52.09 9.02 -62.19
CA ASP A 966 51.91 9.03 -63.65
C ASP A 966 53.24 9.44 -64.30
N HIS A 967 53.87 8.52 -65.02
CA HIS A 967 55.14 8.78 -65.71
C HIS A 967 55.32 7.93 -66.97
N ASP A 968 55.48 8.59 -68.12
CA ASP A 968 55.86 7.96 -69.42
C ASP A 968 55.00 6.72 -69.82
N GLY A 969 53.70 6.75 -69.50
CA GLY A 969 52.75 5.67 -69.82
C GLY A 969 52.71 4.54 -68.79
N ASP A 970 53.44 4.67 -67.67
CA ASP A 970 53.31 3.83 -66.48
C ASP A 970 52.55 4.60 -65.39
N VAL A 971 51.41 4.06 -64.97
CA VAL A 971 50.50 4.64 -63.99
C VAL A 971 50.42 3.73 -62.77
N LEU A 972 50.69 4.25 -61.57
CA LEU A 972 50.40 3.55 -60.31
C LEU A 972 49.16 4.20 -59.70
N PHE A 973 48.11 3.43 -59.47
CA PHE A 973 46.90 3.90 -58.82
C PHE A 973 46.53 3.02 -57.62
N GLU A 974 45.84 3.62 -56.65
CA GLU A 974 45.12 2.86 -55.62
C GLU A 974 43.64 2.79 -55.95
N ALA A 975 43.02 1.65 -55.70
CA ALA A 975 41.58 1.44 -55.81
C ALA A 975 41.06 0.73 -54.57
N VAL A 976 39.97 1.24 -53.99
CA VAL A 976 39.22 0.60 -52.90
C VAL A 976 38.08 -0.19 -53.52
N VAL A 977 38.02 -1.47 -53.22
CA VAL A 977 37.05 -2.43 -53.76
C VAL A 977 36.35 -3.17 -52.63
N GLU A 978 35.08 -3.50 -52.84
CA GLU A 978 34.22 -4.21 -51.87
C GLU A 978 34.01 -5.69 -52.23
N ASP A 979 34.21 -6.07 -53.50
CA ASP A 979 34.02 -7.45 -53.97
C ASP A 979 35.17 -7.84 -54.91
N SER A 980 36.30 -8.26 -54.33
CA SER A 980 37.48 -8.69 -55.09
C SER A 980 37.73 -10.18 -54.96
N LEU A 981 38.11 -10.83 -56.07
CA LEU A 981 38.59 -12.20 -56.02
C LEU A 981 39.81 -12.35 -55.08
N VAL A 982 40.62 -11.29 -54.90
CA VAL A 982 41.74 -11.30 -53.94
C VAL A 982 41.26 -11.50 -52.49
N GLU A 983 40.10 -10.93 -52.15
CA GLU A 983 39.47 -11.07 -50.83
C GLU A 983 38.85 -12.46 -50.66
N VAL A 984 38.10 -12.92 -51.67
CA VAL A 984 37.52 -14.28 -51.69
C VAL A 984 38.60 -15.34 -51.49
N LEU A 985 39.76 -15.18 -52.14
CA LEU A 985 40.90 -16.08 -51.99
C LEU A 985 41.51 -16.01 -50.57
N ALA A 986 41.61 -14.82 -49.99
CA ALA A 986 42.12 -14.63 -48.63
C ALA A 986 41.20 -15.25 -47.56
N ASP A 987 39.88 -15.16 -47.73
CA ASP A 987 38.88 -15.76 -46.83
C ASP A 987 38.99 -17.28 -46.76
N HIS A 988 39.46 -17.91 -47.84
CA HIS A 988 39.69 -19.35 -47.92
C HIS A 988 41.14 -19.73 -47.60
N GLY A 989 41.86 -18.86 -46.88
CA GLY A 989 43.22 -19.13 -46.40
C GLY A 989 44.30 -19.09 -47.48
N ALA A 990 43.99 -18.59 -48.69
CA ALA A 990 44.96 -18.43 -49.75
C ALA A 990 45.70 -17.09 -49.63
N VAL A 991 47.02 -17.12 -49.82
CA VAL A 991 47.81 -15.89 -49.90
C VAL A 991 48.02 -15.54 -51.37
N THR A 992 47.46 -14.41 -51.81
CA THR A 992 47.69 -13.91 -53.18
C THR A 992 49.13 -13.43 -53.32
N ARG A 993 49.90 -14.07 -54.20
CA ARG A 993 51.31 -13.77 -54.46
C ARG A 993 51.48 -12.75 -55.59
N ALA A 994 50.70 -12.90 -56.65
CA ALA A 994 50.71 -12.01 -57.80
C ALA A 994 49.35 -12.03 -58.50
N VAL A 995 48.95 -10.88 -59.03
CA VAL A 995 47.83 -10.75 -59.95
C VAL A 995 48.29 -9.90 -61.12
N THR A 996 48.26 -10.47 -62.31
CA THR A 996 48.57 -9.74 -63.54
C THR A 996 47.39 -9.80 -64.51
N ALA A 997 47.22 -8.78 -65.35
CA ALA A 997 46.25 -8.85 -66.44
C ALA A 997 46.79 -8.23 -67.72
N GLU A 998 46.66 -8.97 -68.82
CA GLU A 998 47.05 -8.57 -70.18
C GLU A 998 46.00 -9.11 -71.16
N ASP A 999 45.70 -8.36 -72.23
CA ASP A 999 44.73 -8.74 -73.28
C ASP A 999 43.35 -9.19 -72.72
N GLY A 1000 42.94 -8.62 -71.59
CA GLY A 1000 41.68 -8.97 -70.91
C GLY A 1000 41.67 -10.29 -70.13
N VAL A 1001 42.84 -10.92 -69.93
CA VAL A 1001 42.98 -12.16 -69.16
C VAL A 1001 43.69 -11.87 -67.84
N ALA A 1002 43.01 -12.10 -66.71
CA ALA A 1002 43.62 -11.97 -65.40
C ALA A 1002 44.26 -13.30 -64.98
N ARG A 1003 45.48 -13.25 -64.46
CA ARG A 1003 46.25 -14.39 -63.95
C ARG A 1003 46.49 -14.19 -62.46
N TYR A 1004 46.08 -15.18 -61.67
CA TYR A 1004 46.27 -15.21 -60.23
C TYR A 1004 47.29 -16.28 -59.88
N THR A 1005 48.28 -15.92 -59.08
CA THR A 1005 49.19 -16.86 -58.42
C THR A 1005 48.93 -16.76 -56.92
N ILE A 1006 48.51 -17.86 -56.31
CA ILE A 1006 48.22 -17.95 -54.89
C ILE A 1006 49.02 -19.06 -54.22
N GLU A 1007 49.22 -18.95 -52.92
CA GLU A 1007 49.81 -20.01 -52.10
C GLU A 1007 48.83 -20.50 -51.03
N LEU A 1008 48.79 -21.82 -50.84
CA LEU A 1008 47.91 -22.53 -49.92
C LEU A 1008 48.71 -23.49 -49.02
N PRO A 1009 48.19 -23.84 -47.83
CA PRO A 1009 48.70 -24.94 -47.02
C PRO A 1009 48.63 -26.27 -47.79
N TYR A 1010 49.59 -27.17 -47.57
CA TYR A 1010 49.60 -28.50 -48.23
C TYR A 1010 48.37 -29.37 -47.92
N GLU A 1011 47.75 -29.14 -46.76
CA GLU A 1011 46.55 -29.85 -46.30
C GLU A 1011 45.25 -29.19 -46.78
N ALA A 1012 45.32 -27.96 -47.34
CA ALA A 1012 44.15 -27.30 -47.90
C ALA A 1012 43.83 -27.88 -49.28
N GLU A 1013 42.54 -28.08 -49.55
CA GLU A 1013 42.06 -28.61 -50.82
C GLU A 1013 42.18 -27.55 -51.92
N ALA A 1014 43.39 -27.40 -52.49
CA ALA A 1014 43.67 -26.46 -53.58
C ALA A 1014 42.74 -26.66 -54.80
N ARG A 1015 42.16 -27.87 -54.91
CA ARG A 1015 41.16 -28.21 -55.90
C ARG A 1015 39.79 -27.61 -55.59
N GLU A 1016 39.32 -27.66 -54.35
CA GLU A 1016 38.07 -27.04 -53.94
C GLU A 1016 38.11 -25.52 -54.12
N LEU A 1017 39.23 -24.90 -53.78
CA LEU A 1017 39.39 -23.47 -54.01
C LEU A 1017 39.36 -23.13 -55.51
N PHE A 1018 40.02 -23.93 -56.34
CA PHE A 1018 39.94 -23.76 -57.79
C PHE A 1018 38.51 -23.95 -58.31
N GLU A 1019 37.81 -24.98 -57.84
CA GLU A 1019 36.43 -25.28 -58.23
C GLU A 1019 35.47 -24.17 -57.79
N LEU A 1020 35.64 -23.60 -56.58
CA LEU A 1020 34.91 -22.42 -56.12
C LEU A 1020 35.07 -21.23 -57.07
N VAL A 1021 36.29 -20.97 -57.54
CA VAL A 1021 36.56 -19.87 -58.48
C VAL A 1021 36.01 -20.20 -59.87
N ALA A 1022 36.13 -21.45 -60.32
CA ALA A 1022 35.65 -21.90 -61.62
C ALA A 1022 34.11 -21.93 -61.73
N ASP A 1023 33.42 -22.22 -60.62
CA ASP A 1023 31.96 -22.18 -60.53
C ASP A 1023 31.44 -20.74 -60.51
N ARG A 1024 32.22 -19.81 -59.93
CA ARG A 1024 31.85 -18.39 -59.83
C ARG A 1024 32.16 -17.59 -61.08
N TYR A 1025 33.25 -17.89 -61.80
CA TYR A 1025 33.70 -17.14 -62.97
C TYR A 1025 33.90 -18.04 -64.19
N GLU A 1026 33.16 -17.77 -65.26
CA GLU A 1026 33.26 -18.54 -66.50
C GLU A 1026 34.62 -18.28 -67.20
N GLY A 1027 35.21 -19.32 -67.78
CA GLY A 1027 36.50 -19.20 -68.45
C GLY A 1027 37.71 -19.16 -67.52
N THR A 1028 37.57 -19.72 -66.31
CA THR A 1028 38.68 -20.03 -65.40
C THR A 1028 39.44 -21.28 -65.87
N ASP A 1029 40.73 -21.12 -66.17
CA ASP A 1029 41.64 -22.19 -66.61
C ASP A 1029 42.79 -22.34 -65.59
N LEU A 1030 43.04 -23.55 -65.10
CA LEU A 1030 44.21 -23.84 -64.27
C LEU A 1030 45.50 -23.81 -65.14
N VAL A 1031 46.48 -23.00 -64.76
CA VAL A 1031 47.74 -22.80 -65.49
C VAL A 1031 48.91 -23.54 -64.84
N GLY A 1032 48.95 -23.59 -63.52
CA GLY A 1032 50.07 -24.16 -62.76
C GLY A 1032 49.63 -24.69 -61.40
N TYR A 1033 50.25 -25.80 -60.99
CA TYR A 1033 50.14 -26.38 -59.66
C TYR A 1033 51.53 -26.84 -59.23
N HIS A 1034 52.06 -26.25 -58.18
CA HIS A 1034 53.44 -26.43 -57.75
C HIS A 1034 53.55 -26.61 -56.24
N GLU A 1035 54.00 -27.78 -55.81
CA GLU A 1035 54.31 -28.05 -54.40
C GLU A 1035 55.76 -27.68 -54.11
N HIS A 1036 55.97 -26.75 -53.19
CA HIS A 1036 57.29 -26.29 -52.82
C HIS A 1036 57.47 -26.15 -51.30
N GLU A 1037 58.69 -26.45 -50.84
CA GLU A 1037 59.09 -26.22 -49.46
C GLU A 1037 59.59 -24.78 -49.28
N ARG A 1038 59.07 -24.07 -48.27
CA ARG A 1038 59.55 -22.71 -47.95
C ARG A 1038 60.86 -22.81 -47.15
N PRO A 1039 61.93 -22.10 -47.53
CA PRO A 1039 63.06 -21.94 -46.62
C PRO A 1039 62.63 -21.05 -45.45
N VAL A 1040 62.56 -21.62 -44.25
CA VAL A 1040 62.28 -20.91 -43.00
C VAL A 1040 63.35 -19.84 -42.77
N ARG A 1041 63.05 -18.56 -43.00
CA ARG A 1041 63.94 -17.47 -42.60
C ARG A 1041 63.67 -17.10 -41.15
N THR A 1042 64.61 -17.42 -40.28
CA THR A 1042 64.57 -17.02 -38.87
C THR A 1042 64.70 -15.50 -38.73
N ARG A 1043 64.20 -14.92 -37.62
CA ARG A 1043 64.41 -13.49 -37.28
C ARG A 1043 65.88 -13.08 -37.31
N GLN A 1044 66.79 -14.03 -37.11
CA GLN A 1044 68.23 -13.80 -37.14
C GLN A 1044 68.76 -13.70 -38.58
N GLU A 1045 68.30 -14.57 -39.49
CA GLU A 1045 68.67 -14.51 -40.92
C GLU A 1045 68.11 -13.26 -41.62
N PHE A 1046 66.90 -12.82 -41.27
CA PHE A 1046 66.36 -11.55 -41.78
C PHE A 1046 67.20 -10.35 -41.30
N ARG A 1047 67.60 -10.34 -40.02
CA ARG A 1047 68.48 -9.29 -39.47
C ARG A 1047 69.85 -9.28 -40.12
N GLU A 1048 70.44 -10.46 -40.34
CA GLU A 1048 71.73 -10.59 -41.04
C GLU A 1048 71.62 -10.10 -42.49
N ALA A 1049 70.59 -10.51 -43.24
CA ALA A 1049 70.36 -10.07 -44.61
C ALA A 1049 70.16 -8.55 -44.75
N VAL A 1050 69.45 -7.91 -43.82
CA VAL A 1050 69.26 -6.45 -43.81
C VAL A 1050 70.55 -5.72 -43.41
N THR A 1051 71.25 -6.22 -42.40
CA THR A 1051 72.48 -5.58 -41.88
C THR A 1051 73.62 -5.66 -42.90
N ASP A 1052 73.78 -6.79 -43.59
CA ASP A 1052 74.80 -6.99 -44.63
C ASP A 1052 74.60 -6.08 -45.85
N ARG A 1053 73.39 -5.55 -46.07
CA ARG A 1053 73.10 -4.61 -47.16
C ARG A 1053 73.44 -3.16 -46.80
N PHE A 1054 73.63 -2.82 -45.54
CA PHE A 1054 73.98 -1.45 -45.15
C PHE A 1054 75.46 -1.14 -45.38
N THR A 1055 75.75 0.12 -45.68
CA THR A 1055 77.11 0.63 -45.45
C THR A 1055 77.24 1.08 -44.00
N ASP A 1056 78.46 1.12 -43.45
CA ASP A 1056 78.72 1.57 -42.06
C ASP A 1056 78.01 2.91 -41.74
N ARG A 1057 77.98 3.83 -42.70
CA ARG A 1057 77.31 5.14 -42.57
C ARG A 1057 75.79 5.04 -42.57
N GLN A 1058 75.20 4.11 -43.31
CA GLN A 1058 73.76 3.85 -43.36
C GLN A 1058 73.27 3.15 -42.08
N GLU A 1059 74.02 2.13 -41.62
CA GLU A 1059 73.72 1.42 -40.37
C GLU A 1059 73.81 2.38 -39.17
N THR A 1060 74.87 3.19 -39.11
CA THR A 1060 75.02 4.20 -38.05
C THR A 1060 73.87 5.21 -38.09
N ALA A 1061 73.49 5.71 -39.28
CA ALA A 1061 72.41 6.69 -39.39
C ALA A 1061 71.06 6.16 -38.90
N ILE A 1062 70.66 4.95 -39.31
CA ILE A 1062 69.37 4.36 -38.91
C ILE A 1062 69.35 3.93 -37.44
N ARG A 1063 70.49 3.45 -36.91
CA ARG A 1063 70.61 3.06 -35.50
C ARG A 1063 70.59 4.27 -34.57
N THR A 1064 71.28 5.35 -34.93
CA THR A 1064 71.26 6.60 -34.17
C THR A 1064 69.89 7.28 -34.26
N ALA A 1065 69.22 7.24 -35.42
CA ALA A 1065 67.83 7.70 -35.55
C ALA A 1065 66.89 6.94 -34.60
N PHE A 1066 67.00 5.61 -34.57
CA PHE A 1066 66.15 4.75 -33.74
C PHE A 1066 66.39 4.97 -32.24
N LEU A 1067 67.66 4.93 -31.80
CA LEU A 1067 68.01 5.12 -30.38
C LEU A 1067 67.77 6.55 -29.89
N GLY A 1068 67.83 7.54 -30.77
CA GLY A 1068 67.58 8.95 -30.47
C GLY A 1068 66.10 9.35 -30.50
N GLY A 1069 65.16 8.41 -30.67
CA GLY A 1069 63.73 8.71 -30.68
C GLY A 1069 63.27 9.50 -31.93
N PHE A 1070 64.06 9.54 -33.01
CA PHE A 1070 63.73 10.28 -34.24
C PHE A 1070 62.42 9.80 -34.89
N PHE A 1071 62.06 8.53 -34.68
CA PHE A 1071 60.87 7.91 -35.25
C PHE A 1071 59.63 7.99 -34.33
N GLU A 1072 59.76 8.48 -33.10
CA GLU A 1072 58.67 8.57 -32.12
C GLU A 1072 57.87 9.89 -32.28
N TRP A 1073 56.62 9.95 -31.82
CA TRP A 1073 55.84 11.19 -31.78
C TRP A 1073 55.28 11.46 -30.39
N PRO A 1074 55.52 12.65 -29.79
CA PRO A 1074 56.34 13.76 -30.31
C PRO A 1074 57.85 13.41 -30.35
N ARG A 1075 58.58 13.91 -31.35
CA ARG A 1075 60.02 13.60 -31.54
C ARG A 1075 60.86 14.35 -30.50
N ASP A 1076 61.71 13.62 -29.79
CA ASP A 1076 62.65 14.20 -28.81
C ASP A 1076 63.92 14.79 -29.45
N VAL A 1077 64.27 14.37 -30.67
CA VAL A 1077 65.50 14.79 -31.36
C VAL A 1077 65.20 15.02 -32.85
N ASP A 1078 65.72 16.12 -33.42
CA ASP A 1078 65.51 16.45 -34.83
C ASP A 1078 66.65 15.94 -35.74
N GLY A 1079 66.45 16.09 -37.05
CA GLY A 1079 67.44 15.63 -38.05
C GLY A 1079 68.73 16.46 -38.08
N ASP A 1080 68.73 17.68 -37.51
CA ASP A 1080 69.92 18.51 -37.40
C ASP A 1080 70.80 18.00 -36.25
N ASP A 1081 70.22 17.71 -35.09
CA ASP A 1081 70.92 17.17 -33.91
C ASP A 1081 71.58 15.80 -34.21
N LEU A 1082 70.88 14.93 -34.95
CA LEU A 1082 71.41 13.62 -35.35
C LEU A 1082 72.51 13.73 -36.41
N ALA A 1083 72.40 14.70 -37.32
CA ALA A 1083 73.44 14.96 -38.31
C ALA A 1083 74.71 15.52 -37.66
N GLU A 1084 74.57 16.42 -36.67
CA GLU A 1084 75.68 16.96 -35.87
C GLU A 1084 76.37 15.84 -35.08
N SER A 1085 75.62 14.91 -34.48
CA SER A 1085 76.19 13.76 -33.75
C SER A 1085 77.05 12.82 -34.64
N MET A 1086 76.82 12.84 -35.95
CA MET A 1086 77.54 12.04 -36.94
C MET A 1086 78.60 12.84 -37.73
N ASP A 1087 78.81 14.12 -37.37
CA ASP A 1087 79.73 15.06 -38.01
C ASP A 1087 79.53 15.15 -39.53
N ILE A 1088 78.26 15.17 -39.97
CA ILE A 1088 77.87 15.30 -41.38
C ILE A 1088 76.76 16.34 -41.54
N SER A 1089 76.57 16.84 -42.77
CA SER A 1089 75.48 17.77 -43.04
C SER A 1089 74.12 17.08 -43.00
N ARG A 1090 73.08 17.80 -42.54
CA ARG A 1090 71.69 17.33 -42.49
C ARG A 1090 71.19 16.68 -43.81
N PRO A 1091 71.46 17.23 -45.02
CA PRO A 1091 71.07 16.56 -46.27
C PRO A 1091 71.76 15.22 -46.47
N THR A 1092 73.04 15.11 -46.10
CA THR A 1092 73.83 13.87 -46.20
C THR A 1092 73.32 12.83 -45.20
N TYR A 1093 72.98 13.24 -43.97
CA TYR A 1093 72.35 12.37 -42.98
C TYR A 1093 71.01 11.82 -43.48
N HIS A 1094 70.11 12.69 -43.96
CA HIS A 1094 68.82 12.25 -44.52
C HIS A 1094 68.99 11.36 -45.75
N GLN A 1095 70.01 11.58 -46.59
CA GLN A 1095 70.30 10.72 -47.72
C GLN A 1095 70.72 9.31 -47.28
N HIS A 1096 71.61 9.21 -46.28
CA HIS A 1096 72.00 7.91 -45.71
C HIS A 1096 70.83 7.22 -44.99
N LEU A 1097 70.04 7.98 -44.22
CA LEU A 1097 68.87 7.45 -43.51
C LEU A 1097 67.81 6.93 -44.48
N ARG A 1098 67.43 7.70 -45.52
CA ARG A 1098 66.49 7.24 -46.55
C ARG A 1098 67.01 6.04 -47.33
N ALA A 1099 68.30 6.00 -47.65
CA ALA A 1099 68.89 4.86 -48.34
C ALA A 1099 68.93 3.60 -47.45
N ALA A 1100 69.15 3.74 -46.14
CA ALA A 1100 69.06 2.65 -45.17
C ALA A 1100 67.61 2.16 -45.03
N GLN A 1101 66.66 3.08 -44.80
CA GLN A 1101 65.24 2.77 -44.71
C GLN A 1101 64.71 2.06 -45.95
N ARG A 1102 65.07 2.54 -47.15
CA ARG A 1102 64.70 1.88 -48.40
C ARG A 1102 65.21 0.44 -48.44
N LYS A 1103 66.45 0.16 -48.06
CA LYS A 1103 66.99 -1.22 -48.02
C LYS A 1103 66.28 -2.12 -47.02
N VAL A 1104 65.79 -1.58 -45.90
CA VAL A 1104 64.96 -2.33 -44.94
C VAL A 1104 63.60 -2.65 -45.56
N PHE A 1105 62.96 -1.65 -46.17
CA PHE A 1105 61.67 -1.80 -46.82
C PHE A 1105 61.73 -2.73 -48.02
N ASP A 1106 62.80 -2.67 -48.82
CA ASP A 1106 63.05 -3.60 -49.92
C ASP A 1106 63.11 -5.05 -49.40
N GLU A 1107 63.80 -5.33 -48.30
CA GLU A 1107 63.85 -6.70 -47.74
C GLU A 1107 62.54 -7.13 -47.07
N LEU A 1108 61.75 -6.18 -46.54
CA LEU A 1108 60.48 -6.45 -45.85
C LEU A 1108 59.31 -6.65 -46.83
N PHE A 1109 59.29 -5.90 -47.94
CA PHE A 1109 58.16 -5.85 -48.88
C PHE A 1109 58.48 -6.43 -50.27
N ASP A 1110 59.76 -6.58 -50.66
CA ASP A 1110 60.16 -7.25 -51.90
C ASP A 1110 61.41 -8.15 -51.69
N PRO A 1111 61.23 -9.32 -51.05
CA PRO A 1111 62.31 -10.25 -50.72
C PRO A 1111 63.01 -10.88 -51.95
N HIS A 1112 62.60 -10.54 -53.18
CA HIS A 1112 63.18 -11.06 -54.43
C HIS A 1112 63.86 -10.00 -55.32
N SER A 1113 63.75 -8.72 -54.97
CA SER A 1113 64.44 -7.59 -55.64
C SER A 1113 65.97 -7.77 -55.83
N GLY A 1114 66.61 -8.62 -55.02
CA GLY A 1114 68.07 -8.85 -55.02
C GLY A 1114 68.63 -9.89 -56.00
N ARG A 1115 67.81 -10.64 -56.76
CA ARG A 1115 68.31 -11.65 -57.72
C ARG A 1115 68.49 -11.16 -59.17
N ARG A 1116 68.25 -9.88 -59.46
CA ARG A 1116 68.66 -9.28 -60.76
C ARG A 1116 70.06 -8.67 -60.64
N ALA A 1117 71.08 -9.52 -60.72
CA ALA A 1117 72.46 -9.18 -61.08
C ALA A 1117 73.15 -10.39 -61.73
#